data_AF-A0A0A0JN00-F1
#
_entry.id   AF-A0A0A0JN00-F1
#
_cell.length_a   1.000
_cell.length_b   1.000
_cell.length_c   1.000
_cell.angle_alpha   90.00
_cell.angle_beta   90.00
_cell.angle_gamma   90.00
#
_symmetry.space_group_name_H-M   'P 1'
#
loop_
_entity.id
_entity.type
_entity.pdbx_description
1 polymer ?
#
loop_
_entity_poly.entity_id
_entity_poly.type
_entity_poly.pdbx_seq_one_letter_code
_entity_poly.pdbx_strand_id
1 'polypeptide(L)'
;MTSPSGPADNALHSRVGVVAHPAKARTTDALAALRRATRRRGWPEPIVLTTTVAAPGAEQVVDLLGRGVDRIVAVGGDGTVREVAGALSRSGRAAEVVSLGVVPVGTANLWARTAGLVAADLDAAVEVALDGTPQDSDLAGVTLTRPDGSTRSLDVLVVAGVGMDAEAFASTADRAKERWGWAAYFAALARQAVGDPWIVQVRLDGAVPQQDSVRSILVGNCRVLPLGVPLMPSASMTDGRLDVLTVAPRTTLGWLGVFGGVLGRRRGGWTGLRTHRTRHVILELEAPRAVHVDGDPMGEAIRLEFGVTTGAVLVRSGSAGETARGAADDAVTVLLPDNDRDLSALARAVAQRRGWSSHHGREQIVRDAFLALRGPDLTRFKSLLNSGHDHRDLEHLVFDVIDDEGVRSDILTHIAAQAALVEVPDLHVLSDIDDTLRCALHDDRYPRGTVYPGVVALYRALDAGHATTPEAPGDLTFVTARPMDPAGLIEQHTRRGLAELGLPPHAVLSGTFEGLRTHDSMASAKLENFRRFRALMPETHVVFIGDSGQGDIEVGRRMLASDAEAVRLVLIHDVVAMALEERNALRSEGIVVVDSPVGGAMEAYAAGLASAAGLASVVAATERDVARIAWDSPEQEKATTALVERDLATARTAYPAGS
;
A
#
# COMPACT_ATOMS: atom_id res chain seq x y z
N MET A 1 35.25 38.98 24.84
CA MET A 1 35.24 37.52 24.60
C MET A 1 33.82 37.05 24.82
N THR A 2 33.02 37.02 23.77
CA THR A 2 31.68 36.44 23.78
C THR A 2 31.83 34.94 23.51
N SER A 3 31.41 34.12 24.48
CA SER A 3 31.39 32.66 24.35
C SER A 3 30.56 32.24 23.12
N PRO A 4 30.96 31.20 22.37
CA PRO A 4 30.14 30.70 21.28
C PRO A 4 28.89 30.02 21.87
N SER A 5 27.71 30.51 21.48
CA SER A 5 26.42 29.90 21.76
C SER A 5 26.40 28.47 21.20
N GLY A 6 26.11 27.48 22.05
CA GLY A 6 26.05 26.07 21.67
C GLY A 6 24.85 25.74 20.75
N PRO A 7 24.82 24.53 20.16
CA PRO A 7 23.76 24.11 19.22
C PRO A 7 22.33 24.13 19.77
N ALA A 8 22.17 24.19 21.10
CA ALA A 8 20.86 24.27 21.77
C ALA A 8 20.18 25.65 21.65
N ASP A 9 20.94 26.74 21.51
CA ASP A 9 20.37 28.11 21.37
C ASP A 9 19.81 28.36 19.97
N ASN A 10 20.25 27.60 18.97
CA ASN A 10 19.85 27.75 17.57
C ASN A 10 18.50 27.06 17.24
N ALA A 11 18.01 26.17 18.10
CA ALA A 11 16.77 25.42 17.89
C ALA A 11 15.50 26.26 18.15
N LEU A 12 15.60 27.39 18.86
CA LEU A 12 14.49 28.27 19.20
C LEU A 12 14.08 29.24 18.07
N HIS A 13 14.81 29.28 16.94
CA HIS A 13 14.61 30.29 15.90
C HIS A 13 14.72 29.75 14.45
N SER A 14 14.43 28.47 14.20
CA SER A 14 14.55 27.88 12.85
C SER A 14 13.66 28.63 11.85
N ARG A 15 14.22 29.09 10.73
CA ARG A 15 13.48 29.81 9.68
C ARG A 15 13.21 28.87 8.52
N VAL A 16 11.94 28.51 8.35
CA VAL A 16 11.48 27.56 7.34
C VAL A 16 11.01 28.28 6.08
N GLY A 17 11.63 27.97 4.94
CA GLY A 17 11.13 28.28 3.61
C GLY A 17 10.32 27.12 3.04
N VAL A 18 9.27 27.41 2.27
CA VAL A 18 8.44 26.40 1.63
C VAL A 18 8.32 26.70 0.15
N VAL A 19 8.64 25.73 -0.69
CA VAL A 19 8.37 25.78 -2.14
C VAL A 19 7.20 24.86 -2.44
N ALA A 20 6.06 25.42 -2.82
CA ALA A 20 4.80 24.70 -2.94
C ALA A 20 4.23 24.68 -4.36
N HIS A 21 3.80 23.50 -4.82
CA HIS A 21 3.06 23.39 -6.08
C HIS A 21 1.57 23.70 -5.85
N PRO A 22 1.01 24.80 -6.37
CA PRO A 22 -0.33 25.27 -5.98
C PRO A 22 -1.47 24.36 -6.48
N ALA A 23 -1.31 23.69 -7.63
CA ALA A 23 -2.40 22.90 -8.23
C ALA A 23 -2.58 21.46 -7.70
N LYS A 24 -1.84 21.02 -6.66
CA LYS A 24 -2.03 19.67 -6.09
C LYS A 24 -3.08 19.71 -4.99
N ALA A 25 -4.01 18.74 -5.01
CA ALA A 25 -5.19 18.72 -4.14
C ALA A 25 -4.87 18.85 -2.65
N ARG A 26 -3.74 18.29 -2.19
CA ARG A 26 -3.32 18.26 -0.78
C ARG A 26 -2.36 19.38 -0.38
N THR A 27 -2.02 20.31 -1.29
CA THR A 27 -1.08 21.40 -0.98
C THR A 27 -1.61 22.29 0.13
N THR A 28 -2.89 22.65 0.11
CA THR A 28 -3.50 23.49 1.15
C THR A 28 -3.41 22.84 2.53
N ASP A 29 -3.71 21.55 2.62
CA ASP A 29 -3.64 20.78 3.88
C ASP A 29 -2.20 20.66 4.39
N ALA A 30 -1.24 20.43 3.49
CA ALA A 30 0.19 20.39 3.81
C ALA A 30 0.70 21.73 4.36
N LEU A 31 0.30 22.85 3.75
CA LEU A 31 0.65 24.18 4.23
C LEU A 31 0.01 24.48 5.60
N ALA A 32 -1.24 24.06 5.81
CA ALA A 32 -1.89 24.18 7.10
C ALA A 32 -1.17 23.34 8.19
N ALA A 33 -0.78 22.12 7.86
CA ALA A 33 0.01 21.25 8.74
C ALA A 33 1.37 21.87 9.09
N LEU A 34 2.11 22.41 8.10
CA LEU A 34 3.38 23.13 8.31
C LEU A 34 3.21 24.34 9.25
N ARG A 35 2.17 25.15 9.05
CA ARG A 35 1.87 26.30 9.93
C ARG A 35 1.53 25.87 11.36
N ARG A 36 0.77 24.79 11.53
CA ARG A 36 0.49 24.23 12.87
C ARG A 36 1.77 23.71 13.52
N ALA A 37 2.57 22.94 12.78
CA ALA A 37 3.79 22.30 13.26
C ALA A 37 4.87 23.31 13.68
N THR A 38 5.08 24.36 12.88
CA THR A 38 6.00 25.46 13.23
C THR A 38 5.53 26.26 14.44
N ARG A 39 4.22 26.56 14.53
CA ARG A 39 3.63 27.23 15.69
C ARG A 39 3.80 26.44 16.98
N ARG A 40 3.58 25.12 16.96
CA ARG A 40 3.80 24.24 18.13
C ARG A 40 5.24 24.29 18.66
N ARG A 41 6.20 24.54 17.78
CA ARG A 41 7.63 24.62 18.11
C ARG A 41 8.07 26.03 18.54
N GLY A 42 7.18 27.01 18.49
CA GLY A 42 7.53 28.41 18.73
C GLY A 42 8.34 29.05 17.60
N TRP A 43 8.38 28.43 16.41
CA TRP A 43 9.12 28.96 15.27
C TRP A 43 8.33 30.05 14.51
N PRO A 44 9.02 30.97 13.80
CA PRO A 44 8.36 31.91 12.89
C PRO A 44 7.48 31.21 11.84
N GLU A 45 6.46 31.92 11.33
CA GLU A 45 5.62 31.37 10.27
C GLU A 45 6.46 31.04 9.01
N PRO A 46 6.22 29.89 8.35
CA PRO A 46 6.97 29.52 7.16
C PRO A 46 6.82 30.53 6.03
N ILE A 47 7.92 30.84 5.35
CA ILE A 47 7.93 31.70 4.15
C ILE A 47 7.52 30.82 2.96
N VAL A 48 6.28 30.98 2.49
CA VAL A 48 5.74 30.14 1.40
C VAL A 48 5.89 30.85 0.05
N LEU A 49 6.59 30.22 -0.89
CA LEU A 49 6.67 30.61 -2.29
C LEU A 49 6.09 29.51 -3.18
N THR A 50 5.21 29.87 -4.10
CA THR A 50 4.56 28.90 -5.00
C THR A 50 5.28 28.79 -6.34
N THR A 51 5.29 27.59 -6.91
CA THR A 51 5.86 27.33 -8.25
C THR A 51 4.90 27.78 -9.35
N THR A 52 5.45 28.14 -10.51
CA THR A 52 4.72 28.39 -11.76
C THR A 52 5.42 27.64 -12.91
N VAL A 53 4.82 27.65 -14.11
CA VAL A 53 5.48 27.06 -15.30
C VAL A 53 6.79 27.79 -15.62
N ALA A 54 6.84 29.11 -15.43
CA ALA A 54 8.04 29.91 -15.68
C ALA A 54 9.08 29.80 -14.55
N ALA A 55 8.63 29.65 -13.30
CA ALA A 55 9.47 29.53 -12.12
C ALA A 55 9.12 28.23 -11.36
N PRO A 56 9.66 27.07 -11.80
CA PRO A 56 9.23 25.76 -11.32
C PRO A 56 9.84 25.36 -9.97
N GLY A 57 10.77 26.14 -9.43
CA GLY A 57 11.32 25.96 -8.06
C GLY A 57 12.66 26.63 -7.80
N ALA A 58 13.51 26.77 -8.82
CA ALA A 58 14.88 27.27 -8.64
C ALA A 58 14.94 28.73 -8.15
N GLU A 59 14.13 29.61 -8.73
CA GLU A 59 14.06 31.02 -8.31
C GLU A 59 13.58 31.15 -6.85
N GLN A 60 12.62 30.33 -6.45
CA GLN A 60 12.10 30.29 -5.09
C GLN A 60 13.17 29.83 -4.10
N VAL A 61 13.99 28.83 -4.45
CA VAL A 61 15.11 28.40 -3.61
C VAL A 61 16.11 29.55 -3.43
N VAL A 62 16.48 30.25 -4.50
CA VAL A 62 17.41 31.39 -4.42
C VAL A 62 16.84 32.51 -3.53
N ASP A 63 15.57 32.85 -3.67
CA ASP A 63 14.90 33.85 -2.81
C ASP A 63 14.90 33.40 -1.34
N LEU A 64 14.51 32.16 -1.05
CA LEU A 64 14.49 31.63 0.31
C LEU A 64 15.89 31.62 0.95
N LEU A 65 16.92 31.21 0.21
CA LEU A 65 18.31 31.27 0.68
C LEU A 65 18.74 32.72 0.97
N GLY A 66 18.40 33.67 0.09
CA GLY A 66 18.65 35.10 0.30
C GLY A 66 17.94 35.67 1.52
N ARG A 67 16.80 35.07 1.91
CA ARG A 67 16.09 35.41 3.15
C ARG A 67 16.71 34.79 4.40
N GLY A 68 17.71 33.90 4.29
CA GLY A 68 18.36 33.27 5.44
C GLY A 68 17.49 32.19 6.09
N VAL A 69 16.91 31.29 5.30
CA VAL A 69 16.29 30.07 5.81
C VAL A 69 17.34 29.01 6.09
N ASP A 70 17.15 28.23 7.15
CA ASP A 70 17.98 27.06 7.48
C ASP A 70 17.35 25.74 7.00
N ARG A 71 16.11 25.83 6.52
CA ARG A 71 15.34 24.70 6.00
C ARG A 71 14.46 25.10 4.84
N ILE A 72 14.48 24.32 3.78
CA ILE A 72 13.55 24.44 2.66
C ILE A 72 12.68 23.19 2.62
N VAL A 73 11.36 23.36 2.61
CA VAL A 73 10.40 22.26 2.48
C VAL A 73 9.77 22.28 1.09
N ALA A 74 9.98 21.22 0.30
CA ALA A 74 9.30 21.01 -0.97
C ALA A 74 7.93 20.37 -0.73
N VAL A 75 6.86 21.09 -1.05
CA VAL A 75 5.47 20.58 -1.00
C VAL A 75 5.01 20.35 -2.44
N GLY A 76 5.19 19.12 -2.93
CA GLY A 76 4.88 18.80 -4.32
C GLY A 76 5.03 17.31 -4.65
N GLY A 77 5.11 17.02 -5.95
CA GLY A 77 5.52 15.70 -6.45
C GLY A 77 7.00 15.67 -6.82
N ASP A 78 7.44 14.58 -7.46
CA ASP A 78 8.85 14.35 -7.82
C ASP A 78 9.47 15.52 -8.63
N GLY A 79 8.73 16.10 -9.58
CA GLY A 79 9.19 17.27 -10.33
C GLY A 79 9.50 18.50 -9.47
N THR A 80 8.64 18.83 -8.49
CA THR A 80 8.90 19.93 -7.55
C THR A 80 10.12 19.64 -6.68
N VAL A 81 10.27 18.39 -6.23
CA VAL A 81 11.43 17.97 -5.44
C VAL A 81 12.71 18.07 -6.27
N ARG A 82 12.68 17.71 -7.56
CA ARG A 82 13.83 17.79 -8.48
C ARG A 82 14.31 19.23 -8.62
N GLU A 83 13.40 20.16 -8.89
CA GLU A 83 13.77 21.57 -9.08
C GLU A 83 14.36 22.17 -7.80
N VAL A 84 13.79 21.83 -6.63
CA VAL A 84 14.28 22.31 -5.34
C VAL A 84 15.64 21.69 -4.98
N ALA A 85 15.78 20.37 -5.13
CA ALA A 85 17.02 19.65 -4.86
C ALA A 85 18.15 20.10 -5.80
N GLY A 86 17.86 20.23 -7.09
CA GLY A 86 18.81 20.73 -8.08
C GLY A 86 19.28 22.15 -7.80
N ALA A 87 18.36 23.05 -7.43
CA ALA A 87 18.71 24.41 -7.06
C ALA A 87 19.54 24.49 -5.76
N LEU A 88 19.22 23.67 -4.76
CA LEU A 88 20.02 23.54 -3.54
C LEU A 88 21.42 23.00 -3.84
N SER A 89 21.54 21.94 -4.64
CA SER A 89 22.84 21.36 -5.06
C SER A 89 23.74 22.40 -5.73
N ARG A 90 23.16 23.27 -6.57
CA ARG A 90 23.91 24.37 -7.25
C ARG A 90 24.23 25.57 -6.35
N SER A 91 23.70 25.63 -5.13
CA SER A 91 23.86 26.80 -4.24
C SER A 91 25.17 26.84 -3.45
N GLY A 92 26.10 25.91 -3.70
CA GLY A 92 27.42 25.86 -3.07
C GLY A 92 27.31 25.55 -1.58
N ARG A 93 27.97 26.35 -0.71
CA ARG A 93 27.98 26.13 0.75
C ARG A 93 26.60 26.02 1.39
N ALA A 94 25.56 26.62 0.79
CA ALA A 94 24.21 26.50 1.31
C ALA A 94 23.68 25.05 1.25
N ALA A 95 24.15 24.22 0.31
CA ALA A 95 23.81 22.80 0.25
C ALA A 95 24.31 22.01 1.48
N GLU A 96 25.38 22.47 2.12
CA GLU A 96 26.01 21.83 3.29
C GLU A 96 25.34 22.18 4.63
N VAL A 97 24.47 23.20 4.65
CA VAL A 97 23.87 23.72 5.90
C VAL A 97 22.35 23.83 5.85
N VAL A 98 21.77 24.05 4.67
CA VAL A 98 20.32 24.16 4.49
C VAL A 98 19.74 22.80 4.15
N SER A 99 18.89 22.29 5.05
CA SER A 99 18.26 20.98 4.88
C SER A 99 16.98 21.04 4.02
N LEU A 100 16.80 20.05 3.15
CA LEU A 100 15.62 19.83 2.34
C LEU A 100 14.64 18.89 3.06
N GLY A 101 13.48 19.41 3.45
CA GLY A 101 12.32 18.61 3.83
C GLY A 101 11.42 18.33 2.63
N VAL A 102 10.76 17.16 2.59
CA VAL A 102 9.83 16.82 1.51
C VAL A 102 8.48 16.43 2.10
N VAL A 103 7.42 17.12 1.65
CA VAL A 103 6.03 16.76 1.91
C VAL A 103 5.41 16.26 0.60
N PRO A 104 5.35 14.93 0.40
CA PRO A 104 4.97 14.34 -0.87
C PRO A 104 3.46 14.43 -1.09
N VAL A 105 3.01 15.37 -1.94
CA VAL A 105 1.60 15.56 -2.33
C VAL A 105 1.33 15.20 -3.80
N GLY A 106 2.33 14.64 -4.48
CA GLY A 106 2.20 14.12 -5.85
C GLY A 106 1.57 12.72 -5.92
N THR A 107 1.37 12.22 -7.14
CA THR A 107 0.73 10.93 -7.40
C THR A 107 1.67 9.74 -7.16
N ALA A 108 2.94 9.86 -7.56
CA ALA A 108 3.91 8.77 -7.49
C ALA A 108 4.87 8.91 -6.29
N ASN A 109 5.51 10.08 -6.15
CA ASN A 109 6.45 10.41 -5.07
C ASN A 109 7.58 9.38 -4.94
N LEU A 110 8.14 8.98 -6.08
CA LEU A 110 9.12 7.89 -6.19
C LEU A 110 10.40 8.19 -5.43
N TRP A 111 10.87 9.43 -5.48
CA TRP A 111 12.07 9.83 -4.74
C TRP A 111 11.83 9.77 -3.24
N ALA A 112 10.70 10.30 -2.77
CA ALA A 112 10.32 10.23 -1.35
C ALA A 112 10.22 8.77 -0.87
N ARG A 113 9.67 7.87 -1.69
CA ARG A 113 9.63 6.43 -1.39
C ARG A 113 11.02 5.81 -1.29
N THR A 114 11.94 6.16 -2.20
CA THR A 114 13.32 5.67 -2.18
C THR A 114 14.13 6.24 -1.01
N ALA A 115 13.86 7.49 -0.62
CA ALA A 115 14.44 8.17 0.53
C ALA A 115 13.91 7.63 1.88
N GLY A 116 12.97 6.68 1.85
CA GLY A 116 12.31 6.17 3.06
C GLY A 116 11.32 7.16 3.68
N LEU A 117 10.97 8.25 2.98
CA LEU A 117 10.02 9.27 3.40
C LEU A 117 8.57 8.83 3.12
N VAL A 118 8.22 7.62 3.55
CA VAL A 118 6.85 7.08 3.47
C VAL A 118 6.14 7.42 4.76
N ALA A 119 5.51 8.59 4.81
CA ALA A 119 4.71 9.00 5.97
C ALA A 119 3.31 8.38 5.92
N ALA A 120 2.78 8.00 7.09
CA ALA A 120 1.43 7.46 7.24
C ALA A 120 0.35 8.50 6.88
N ASP A 121 0.62 9.78 7.16
CA ASP A 121 -0.24 10.91 6.86
C ASP A 121 0.59 12.20 6.59
N LEU A 122 -0.12 13.32 6.32
CA LEU A 122 0.52 14.60 6.05
C LEU A 122 1.21 15.20 7.27
N ASP A 123 0.65 15.07 8.47
CA ASP A 123 1.24 15.64 9.66
C ASP A 123 2.57 14.91 9.95
N ALA A 124 2.62 13.58 9.84
CA ALA A 124 3.86 12.80 9.93
C ALA A 124 4.89 13.20 8.86
N ALA A 125 4.46 13.45 7.62
CA ALA A 125 5.35 13.94 6.56
C ALA A 125 5.95 15.32 6.90
N VAL A 126 5.13 16.20 7.46
CA VAL A 126 5.55 17.53 7.92
C VAL A 126 6.51 17.41 9.10
N GLU A 127 6.25 16.54 10.06
CA GLU A 127 7.13 16.33 11.22
C GLU A 127 8.49 15.79 10.77
N VAL A 128 8.56 14.87 9.80
CA VAL A 128 9.82 14.43 9.20
C VAL A 128 10.49 15.54 8.40
N ALA A 129 9.75 16.25 7.56
CA ALA A 129 10.29 17.35 6.75
C ALA A 129 10.87 18.47 7.61
N LEU A 130 10.37 18.63 8.83
CA LEU A 130 10.91 19.55 9.82
C LEU A 130 12.02 18.88 10.64
N ASP A 131 11.70 17.91 11.48
CA ASP A 131 12.60 17.44 12.54
C ASP A 131 13.40 16.19 12.17
N GLY A 132 13.20 15.65 10.96
CA GLY A 132 13.95 14.50 10.46
C GLY A 132 15.45 14.68 10.60
N THR A 133 16.19 13.58 10.74
CA THR A 133 17.65 13.65 10.78
C THR A 133 18.15 14.08 9.40
N PRO A 134 19.01 15.11 9.29
CA PRO A 134 19.61 15.46 8.01
C PRO A 134 20.55 14.33 7.58
N GLN A 135 20.38 13.85 6.35
CA GLN A 135 21.21 12.85 5.71
C GLN A 135 21.66 13.37 4.35
N ASP A 136 22.92 13.12 4.00
CA ASP A 136 23.43 13.41 2.67
C ASP A 136 22.68 12.57 1.63
N SER A 137 22.26 13.22 0.55
CA SER A 137 21.69 12.57 -0.63
C SER A 137 22.49 12.97 -1.86
N ASP A 138 22.89 11.97 -2.62
CA ASP A 138 23.46 12.10 -3.94
C ASP A 138 22.39 12.60 -4.93
N LEU A 139 22.84 13.34 -5.94
CA LEU A 139 21.98 13.78 -7.04
C LEU A 139 22.65 13.42 -8.37
N ALA A 140 21.89 12.73 -9.23
CA ALA A 140 22.34 12.43 -10.58
C ALA A 140 22.14 13.65 -11.49
N GLY A 141 23.01 13.81 -12.47
CA GLY A 141 22.90 14.83 -13.51
C GLY A 141 23.12 14.22 -14.89
N VAL A 142 22.50 14.81 -15.89
CA VAL A 142 22.67 14.44 -17.30
C VAL A 142 22.93 15.68 -18.15
N THR A 143 23.93 15.59 -19.03
CA THR A 143 24.15 16.55 -20.10
C THR A 143 23.79 15.89 -21.43
N LEU A 144 22.79 16.45 -22.11
CA LEU A 144 22.34 16.00 -23.42
C LEU A 144 22.98 16.87 -24.50
N THR A 145 23.48 16.26 -25.57
CA THR A 145 23.85 16.94 -26.81
C THR A 145 22.82 16.63 -27.89
N ARG A 146 22.22 17.67 -28.47
CA ARG A 146 21.23 17.58 -29.54
C ARG A 146 21.91 17.42 -30.92
N PRO A 147 21.15 17.03 -31.95
CA PRO A 147 21.67 16.94 -33.33
C PRO A 147 22.23 18.27 -33.86
N ASP A 148 21.74 19.40 -33.37
CA ASP A 148 22.22 20.75 -33.71
C ASP A 148 23.50 21.17 -32.96
N GLY A 149 24.05 20.28 -32.13
CA GLY A 149 25.24 20.53 -31.30
C GLY A 149 24.95 21.30 -30.00
N SER A 150 23.72 21.76 -29.77
CA SER A 150 23.35 22.41 -28.51
C SER A 150 23.41 21.42 -27.35
N THR A 151 23.82 21.91 -26.18
CA THR A 151 23.88 21.10 -24.96
C THR A 151 22.92 21.62 -23.91
N ARG A 152 22.38 20.70 -23.10
CA ARG A 152 21.53 21.03 -21.95
C ARG A 152 21.84 20.09 -20.81
N SER A 153 22.17 20.66 -19.64
CA SER A 153 22.37 19.91 -18.41
C SER A 153 21.12 19.97 -17.53
N LEU A 154 20.77 18.85 -16.91
CA LEU A 154 19.58 18.67 -16.08
C LEU A 154 19.94 17.78 -14.89
N ASP A 155 19.28 18.02 -13.75
CA ASP A 155 19.31 17.08 -12.63
C ASP A 155 18.32 15.94 -12.91
N VAL A 156 18.65 14.77 -12.39
CA VAL A 156 17.86 13.55 -12.49
C VAL A 156 17.58 13.08 -11.07
N LEU A 157 16.31 13.18 -10.66
CA LEU A 157 15.90 12.80 -9.30
C LEU A 157 15.55 11.31 -9.21
N VAL A 158 14.93 10.75 -10.26
CA VAL A 158 14.42 9.38 -10.30
C VAL A 158 15.17 8.58 -11.34
N VAL A 159 14.97 8.89 -12.62
CA VAL A 159 15.52 8.16 -13.77
C VAL A 159 15.49 9.01 -15.02
N ALA A 160 16.52 8.90 -15.83
CA ALA A 160 16.54 9.39 -17.20
C ALA A 160 16.68 8.20 -18.15
N GLY A 161 16.03 8.28 -19.31
CA GLY A 161 16.02 7.18 -20.25
C GLY A 161 16.10 7.61 -21.70
N VAL A 162 16.67 6.73 -22.52
CA VAL A 162 16.83 6.87 -23.96
C VAL A 162 16.31 5.62 -24.67
N GLY A 163 15.59 5.80 -25.78
CA GLY A 163 14.99 4.71 -26.56
C GLY A 163 13.52 4.47 -26.22
N MET A 164 13.10 3.20 -26.15
CA MET A 164 11.68 2.77 -26.01
C MET A 164 10.91 3.50 -24.89
N ASP A 165 11.59 3.87 -23.81
CA ASP A 165 10.98 4.53 -22.66
C ASP A 165 10.66 6.02 -22.91
N ALA A 166 11.27 6.70 -23.88
CA ALA A 166 11.02 8.12 -24.14
C ALA A 166 9.72 8.41 -24.93
N GLU A 167 9.24 7.47 -25.74
CA GLU A 167 7.95 7.58 -26.48
C GLU A 167 6.77 6.96 -25.69
N ALA A 168 7.03 5.98 -24.82
CA ALA A 168 6.02 5.30 -24.02
C ALA A 168 5.65 6.06 -22.72
N PHE A 169 6.54 6.89 -22.17
CA PHE A 169 6.35 7.49 -20.84
C PHE A 169 5.24 8.55 -20.75
N ALA A 170 4.74 9.07 -21.88
CA ALA A 170 3.77 10.16 -21.88
C ALA A 170 2.38 9.81 -22.44
N SER A 171 2.16 8.63 -23.03
CA SER A 171 1.01 8.44 -23.94
C SER A 171 -0.01 7.36 -23.57
N THR A 172 0.05 6.68 -22.42
CA THR A 172 -1.00 5.67 -22.12
C THR A 172 -1.21 5.41 -20.63
N ALA A 173 -1.92 6.32 -19.94
CA ALA A 173 -2.31 6.10 -18.54
C ALA A 173 -3.79 6.29 -18.19
N ASP A 174 -4.64 6.76 -19.12
CA ASP A 174 -5.98 7.23 -18.74
C ASP A 174 -7.16 6.39 -19.24
N ARG A 175 -6.96 5.43 -20.17
CA ARG A 175 -8.09 4.63 -20.72
C ARG A 175 -7.98 3.11 -20.56
N ALA A 176 -6.83 2.58 -20.16
CA ALA A 176 -6.61 1.13 -20.05
C ALA A 176 -6.67 0.60 -18.61
N LYS A 177 -6.89 1.48 -17.62
CA LYS A 177 -6.83 1.14 -16.19
C LYS A 177 -8.04 0.35 -15.66
N GLU A 178 -9.18 0.42 -16.33
CA GLU A 178 -10.45 -0.03 -15.72
C GLU A 178 -10.75 -1.52 -15.85
N ARG A 179 -10.01 -2.30 -16.66
CA ARG A 179 -10.49 -3.64 -17.05
C ARG A 179 -9.50 -4.82 -16.94
N TRP A 180 -8.18 -4.60 -16.88
CA TRP A 180 -7.18 -5.70 -16.98
C TRP A 180 -5.94 -5.58 -16.09
N GLY A 181 -5.85 -4.57 -15.22
CA GLY A 181 -4.70 -4.40 -14.31
C GLY A 181 -3.33 -4.39 -15.01
N TRP A 182 -2.28 -4.74 -14.26
CA TRP A 182 -0.86 -4.68 -14.64
C TRP A 182 -0.50 -5.45 -15.93
N ALA A 183 -1.31 -6.45 -16.32
CA ALA A 183 -1.14 -7.23 -17.54
C ALA A 183 -1.41 -6.43 -18.82
N ALA A 184 -2.36 -5.49 -18.82
CA ALA A 184 -2.61 -4.64 -19.98
C ALA A 184 -1.51 -3.59 -20.19
N TYR A 185 -0.88 -3.13 -19.09
CA TYR A 185 0.29 -2.25 -19.13
C TYR A 185 1.52 -2.97 -19.70
N PHE A 186 1.83 -4.17 -19.21
CA PHE A 186 2.93 -4.98 -19.78
C PHE A 186 2.65 -5.43 -21.22
N ALA A 187 1.39 -5.76 -21.56
CA ALA A 187 1.01 -6.06 -22.93
C ALA A 187 1.09 -4.82 -23.84
N ALA A 188 0.91 -3.60 -23.32
CA ALA A 188 1.15 -2.37 -24.06
C ALA A 188 2.66 -2.12 -24.26
N LEU A 189 3.45 -2.28 -23.20
CA LEU A 189 4.92 -2.19 -23.25
C LEU A 189 5.52 -3.21 -24.23
N ALA A 190 5.05 -4.46 -24.19
CA ALA A 190 5.48 -5.54 -25.08
C ALA A 190 5.01 -5.34 -26.54
N ARG A 191 3.84 -4.73 -26.75
CA ARG A 191 3.37 -4.36 -28.11
C ARG A 191 4.14 -3.18 -28.70
N GLN A 192 4.56 -2.22 -27.86
CA GLN A 192 5.44 -1.12 -28.27
C GLN A 192 6.90 -1.58 -28.44
N ALA A 193 7.29 -2.67 -27.79
CA ALA A 193 8.62 -3.28 -27.91
C ALA A 193 8.89 -4.03 -29.23
N VAL A 194 7.98 -3.97 -30.20
CA VAL A 194 8.07 -4.65 -31.51
C VAL A 194 8.98 -3.89 -32.52
N GLY A 195 9.74 -2.87 -32.09
CA GLY A 195 10.72 -2.20 -32.95
C GLY A 195 11.99 -3.03 -33.25
N ASP A 196 13.01 -2.44 -33.87
CA ASP A 196 14.35 -3.06 -34.00
C ASP A 196 15.29 -2.58 -32.87
N PRO A 197 16.22 -3.42 -32.38
CA PRO A 197 17.31 -2.95 -31.52
C PRO A 197 18.15 -1.89 -32.23
N TRP A 198 18.73 -0.99 -31.45
CA TRP A 198 19.64 0.04 -31.94
C TRP A 198 20.99 -0.08 -31.25
N ILE A 199 22.01 0.47 -31.89
CA ILE A 199 23.39 0.41 -31.43
C ILE A 199 23.73 1.67 -30.64
N VAL A 200 24.45 1.46 -29.55
CA VAL A 200 24.96 2.51 -28.66
C VAL A 200 26.39 2.23 -28.28
N GLN A 201 27.22 3.26 -28.23
CA GLN A 201 28.53 3.19 -27.60
C GLN A 201 28.37 3.61 -26.14
N VAL A 202 28.62 2.67 -25.23
CA VAL A 202 28.54 2.87 -23.78
C VAL A 202 29.96 2.95 -23.22
N ARG A 203 30.26 4.04 -22.52
CA ARG A 203 31.50 4.19 -21.77
C ARG A 203 31.19 4.40 -20.29
N LEU A 204 31.65 3.48 -19.45
CA LEU A 204 31.49 3.51 -18.00
C LEU A 204 32.82 3.89 -17.34
N ASP A 205 32.83 4.86 -16.43
CA ASP A 205 33.99 5.29 -15.63
C ASP A 205 35.30 5.48 -16.43
N GLY A 206 35.20 6.02 -17.65
CA GLY A 206 36.36 6.27 -18.52
C GLY A 206 36.97 5.03 -19.17
N ALA A 207 36.36 3.85 -19.04
CA ALA A 207 36.79 2.63 -19.72
C ALA A 207 36.70 2.75 -21.25
N VAL A 208 37.24 1.76 -21.97
CA VAL A 208 37.12 1.67 -23.43
C VAL A 208 35.63 1.59 -23.81
N PRO A 209 35.15 2.41 -24.77
CA PRO A 209 33.77 2.34 -25.25
C PRO A 209 33.40 0.92 -25.70
N GLN A 210 32.26 0.43 -25.23
CA GLN A 210 31.69 -0.84 -25.63
C GLN A 210 30.47 -0.60 -26.51
N GLN A 211 30.43 -1.28 -27.66
CA GLN A 211 29.27 -1.28 -28.52
C GLN A 211 28.22 -2.24 -27.98
N ASP A 212 27.00 -1.78 -27.82
CA ASP A 212 25.89 -2.59 -27.34
C ASP A 212 24.66 -2.46 -28.23
N SER A 213 23.87 -3.53 -28.32
CA SER A 213 22.60 -3.57 -29.06
C SER A 213 21.46 -3.59 -28.06
N VAL A 214 20.68 -2.51 -28.04
CA VAL A 214 19.75 -2.20 -26.95
C VAL A 214 18.39 -1.77 -27.50
N ARG A 215 17.37 -1.85 -26.65
CA ARG A 215 16.03 -1.29 -26.86
C ARG A 215 15.86 0.02 -26.11
N SER A 216 16.35 0.04 -24.87
CA SER A 216 16.38 1.24 -24.04
C SER A 216 17.52 1.16 -23.04
N ILE A 217 17.99 2.32 -22.60
CA ILE A 217 18.88 2.46 -21.46
C ILE A 217 18.23 3.42 -20.48
N LEU A 218 18.15 3.00 -19.22
CA LEU A 218 17.72 3.80 -18.09
C LEU A 218 18.92 4.05 -17.19
N VAL A 219 19.10 5.30 -16.76
CA VAL A 219 20.15 5.71 -15.82
C VAL A 219 19.49 6.48 -14.69
N GLY A 220 19.73 6.06 -13.44
CA GLY A 220 19.14 6.75 -12.30
C GLY A 220 19.75 6.33 -10.98
N ASN A 221 19.25 6.92 -9.90
CA ASN A 221 19.64 6.60 -8.53
C ASN A 221 18.44 6.15 -7.66
N CYS A 222 17.35 5.74 -8.32
CA CYS A 222 16.10 5.40 -7.67
C CYS A 222 15.80 3.90 -7.77
N ARG A 223 15.46 3.28 -6.63
CA ARG A 223 15.23 1.83 -6.54
C ARG A 223 13.96 1.36 -7.24
N VAL A 224 13.01 2.27 -7.38
CA VAL A 224 11.62 1.97 -7.76
C VAL A 224 11.21 2.88 -8.91
N LEU A 225 10.81 2.28 -10.03
CA LEU A 225 10.22 3.01 -11.15
C LEU A 225 8.73 3.31 -10.90
N PRO A 226 8.09 4.18 -11.70
CA PRO A 226 6.64 4.37 -11.65
C PRO A 226 5.88 3.03 -11.59
N LEU A 227 4.78 2.99 -10.84
CA LEU A 227 3.99 1.79 -10.54
C LEU A 227 4.62 0.78 -9.55
N GLY A 228 5.73 1.13 -8.88
CA GLY A 228 6.25 0.34 -7.77
C GLY A 228 7.20 -0.79 -8.18
N VAL A 229 7.66 -0.81 -9.44
CA VAL A 229 8.48 -1.88 -9.99
C VAL A 229 9.95 -1.73 -9.55
N PRO A 230 10.54 -2.72 -8.84
CA PRO A 230 11.93 -2.67 -8.41
C PRO A 230 12.86 -3.09 -9.55
N LEU A 231 13.05 -2.23 -10.54
CA LEU A 231 13.92 -2.49 -11.70
C LEU A 231 15.41 -2.26 -11.41
N MET A 232 15.74 -1.46 -10.39
CA MET A 232 17.11 -1.21 -9.92
C MET A 232 17.19 -1.42 -8.40
N PRO A 233 16.99 -2.67 -7.89
CA PRO A 233 16.84 -2.93 -6.46
C PRO A 233 18.08 -2.58 -5.61
N SER A 234 19.25 -2.47 -6.25
CA SER A 234 20.54 -2.08 -5.68
C SER A 234 20.80 -0.57 -5.61
N ALA A 235 19.97 0.26 -6.27
CA ALA A 235 20.20 1.70 -6.31
C ALA A 235 20.17 2.31 -4.91
N SER A 236 21.02 3.30 -4.67
CA SER A 236 21.17 3.93 -3.35
C SER A 236 21.54 5.39 -3.51
N MET A 237 20.74 6.27 -2.90
CA MET A 237 20.96 7.71 -2.99
C MET A 237 22.12 8.23 -2.15
N THR A 238 23.00 7.37 -1.67
CA THR A 238 24.09 7.71 -0.74
C THR A 238 25.38 6.94 -1.02
N ASP A 239 25.43 6.10 -2.07
CA ASP A 239 26.60 5.25 -2.35
C ASP A 239 27.57 5.86 -3.38
N GLY A 240 27.23 7.04 -3.88
CA GLY A 240 27.96 7.78 -4.89
C GLY A 240 28.04 7.07 -6.23
N ARG A 241 27.01 6.30 -6.60
CA ARG A 241 26.93 5.59 -7.88
C ARG A 241 25.58 5.84 -8.57
N LEU A 242 25.59 5.60 -9.88
CA LEU A 242 24.44 5.52 -10.75
C LEU A 242 24.19 4.06 -11.08
N ASP A 243 22.93 3.67 -11.17
CA ASP A 243 22.52 2.39 -11.73
C ASP A 243 22.11 2.59 -13.19
N VAL A 244 22.76 1.83 -14.08
CA VAL A 244 22.53 1.80 -15.52
C VAL A 244 21.84 0.49 -15.85
N LEU A 245 20.59 0.56 -16.26
CA LEU A 245 19.79 -0.58 -16.70
C LEU A 245 19.69 -0.56 -18.23
N THR A 246 20.32 -1.54 -18.86
CA THR A 246 20.21 -1.80 -20.29
C THR A 246 19.11 -2.81 -20.54
N VAL A 247 18.11 -2.41 -21.33
CA VAL A 247 17.00 -3.24 -21.78
C VAL A 247 17.29 -3.72 -23.20
N ALA A 248 17.53 -5.01 -23.37
CA ALA A 248 17.91 -5.65 -24.64
C ALA A 248 17.29 -7.06 -24.88
N PRO A 249 15.98 -7.29 -24.61
CA PRO A 249 15.34 -8.54 -25.02
C PRO A 249 15.26 -8.63 -26.55
N ARG A 250 15.63 -9.80 -27.10
CA ARG A 250 15.67 -10.07 -28.55
C ARG A 250 14.35 -10.60 -29.11
N THR A 251 13.44 -11.08 -28.26
CA THR A 251 12.19 -11.76 -28.65
C THR A 251 11.04 -11.41 -27.72
N THR A 252 9.79 -11.62 -28.18
CA THR A 252 8.57 -11.51 -27.36
C THR A 252 8.60 -12.46 -26.15
N LEU A 253 9.20 -13.64 -26.28
CA LEU A 253 9.51 -14.56 -25.18
C LEU A 253 10.54 -13.98 -24.19
N GLY A 254 11.52 -13.21 -24.66
CA GLY A 254 12.45 -12.48 -23.79
C GLY A 254 11.73 -11.46 -22.91
N TRP A 255 10.70 -10.78 -23.45
CA TRP A 255 9.83 -9.89 -22.67
C TRP A 255 9.02 -10.62 -21.60
N LEU A 256 8.57 -11.86 -21.86
CA LEU A 256 7.97 -12.71 -20.83
C LEU A 256 8.97 -13.09 -19.73
N GLY A 257 10.25 -13.28 -20.07
CA GLY A 257 11.33 -13.49 -19.11
C GLY A 257 11.60 -12.27 -18.23
N VAL A 258 11.58 -11.07 -18.81
CA VAL A 258 11.61 -9.80 -18.06
C VAL A 258 10.44 -9.70 -17.09
N PHE A 259 9.22 -10.01 -17.56
CA PHE A 259 8.01 -10.01 -16.73
C PHE A 259 8.10 -11.01 -15.56
N GLY A 260 8.53 -12.25 -15.83
CA GLY A 260 8.74 -13.27 -14.79
C GLY A 260 9.83 -12.88 -13.77
N GLY A 261 10.88 -12.19 -14.21
CA GLY A 261 11.95 -11.69 -13.32
C GLY A 261 11.45 -10.61 -12.35
N VAL A 262 10.62 -9.68 -12.85
CA VAL A 262 9.98 -8.63 -12.03
C VAL A 262 9.05 -9.22 -10.97
N LEU A 263 8.21 -10.19 -11.35
CA LEU A 263 7.26 -10.85 -10.44
C LEU A 263 7.94 -11.79 -9.44
N GLY A 264 8.95 -12.55 -9.88
CA GLY A 264 9.53 -13.65 -9.12
C GLY A 264 10.66 -13.28 -8.16
N ARG A 265 11.08 -12.00 -8.07
CA ARG A 265 12.20 -11.52 -7.24
C ARG A 265 13.52 -12.31 -7.39
N ARG A 266 13.70 -13.11 -8.45
CA ARG A 266 14.89 -13.96 -8.63
C ARG A 266 16.11 -13.09 -8.94
N ARG A 267 17.09 -13.09 -8.04
CA ARG A 267 18.45 -12.56 -8.28
C ARG A 267 19.14 -13.49 -9.29
N GLY A 268 19.32 -13.03 -10.54
CA GLY A 268 20.26 -13.64 -11.48
C GLY A 268 19.73 -14.26 -12.78
N GLY A 269 18.51 -13.96 -13.23
CA GLY A 269 17.95 -14.60 -14.45
C GLY A 269 17.09 -13.71 -15.35
N TRP A 270 17.40 -12.42 -15.49
CA TRP A 270 16.62 -11.51 -16.32
C TRP A 270 17.12 -11.58 -17.76
N THR A 271 16.55 -12.47 -18.56
CA THR A 271 16.96 -12.62 -19.97
C THR A 271 16.72 -11.31 -20.72
N GLY A 272 17.82 -10.64 -21.09
CA GLY A 272 17.78 -9.38 -21.82
C GLY A 272 17.81 -8.11 -20.96
N LEU A 273 17.98 -8.18 -19.63
CA LEU A 273 18.33 -7.00 -18.83
C LEU A 273 19.76 -7.10 -18.31
N ARG A 274 20.50 -5.99 -18.36
CA ARG A 274 21.83 -5.86 -17.78
C ARG A 274 21.88 -4.64 -16.89
N THR A 275 22.41 -4.78 -15.68
CA THR A 275 22.57 -3.70 -14.72
C THR A 275 24.05 -3.44 -14.48
N HIS A 276 24.48 -2.19 -14.59
CA HIS A 276 25.82 -1.73 -14.25
C HIS A 276 25.74 -0.63 -13.19
N ARG A 277 26.74 -0.57 -12.31
CA ARG A 277 26.89 0.54 -11.35
C ARG A 277 28.16 1.31 -11.68
N THR A 278 28.05 2.63 -11.78
CA THR A 278 29.12 3.51 -12.28
C THR A 278 29.01 4.91 -11.68
N ARG A 279 30.09 5.69 -11.65
CA ARG A 279 30.01 7.11 -11.24
C ARG A 279 29.74 8.03 -12.43
N HIS A 280 30.13 7.58 -13.61
CA HIS A 280 30.06 8.37 -14.84
C HIS A 280 29.79 7.46 -16.04
N VAL A 281 28.76 7.78 -16.81
CA VAL A 281 28.44 7.05 -18.04
C VAL A 281 28.21 7.99 -19.21
N ILE A 282 28.83 7.67 -20.34
CA ILE A 282 28.60 8.35 -21.62
C ILE A 282 27.93 7.37 -22.57
N LEU A 283 26.82 7.82 -23.15
CA LEU A 283 26.09 7.14 -24.22
C LEU A 283 26.24 7.96 -25.49
N GLU A 284 26.85 7.38 -26.52
CA GLU A 284 26.90 7.97 -27.87
C GLU A 284 26.00 7.15 -28.80
N LEU A 285 25.07 7.86 -29.46
CA LEU A 285 24.01 7.25 -30.26
C LEU A 285 24.34 7.42 -31.75
N GLU A 286 24.16 6.36 -32.55
CA GLU A 286 24.41 6.41 -34.00
C GLU A 286 23.42 7.32 -34.75
N ALA A 287 22.23 7.52 -34.17
CA ALA A 287 21.19 8.39 -34.69
C ALA A 287 20.50 9.13 -33.53
N PRO A 288 19.86 10.29 -33.79
CA PRO A 288 19.06 10.99 -32.80
C PRO A 288 17.99 10.06 -32.19
N ARG A 289 17.86 10.08 -30.87
CA ARG A 289 16.83 9.31 -30.15
C ARG A 289 16.16 10.16 -29.09
N ALA A 290 14.87 9.93 -28.90
CA ALA A 290 14.09 10.55 -27.85
C ALA A 290 14.67 10.23 -26.46
N VAL A 291 14.67 11.25 -25.59
CA VAL A 291 15.14 11.18 -24.21
C VAL A 291 14.06 11.70 -23.27
N HIS A 292 13.95 11.09 -22.10
CA HIS A 292 13.16 11.62 -20.99
C HIS A 292 14.02 11.77 -19.73
N VAL A 293 13.66 12.74 -18.88
CA VAL A 293 14.25 12.95 -17.55
C VAL A 293 13.11 13.02 -16.54
N ASP A 294 13.05 12.06 -15.62
CA ASP A 294 11.98 11.86 -14.65
C ASP A 294 10.56 11.81 -15.24
N GLY A 295 10.47 11.37 -16.50
CA GLY A 295 9.23 11.26 -17.27
C GLY A 295 8.90 12.49 -18.13
N ASP A 296 9.65 13.60 -17.98
CA ASP A 296 9.51 14.76 -18.84
C ASP A 296 10.25 14.54 -20.16
N PRO A 297 9.63 14.76 -21.34
CA PRO A 297 10.27 14.59 -22.63
C PRO A 297 11.29 15.71 -22.90
N MET A 298 12.51 15.35 -23.29
CA MET A 298 13.63 16.28 -23.54
C MET A 298 13.93 16.51 -25.03
N GLY A 299 13.11 15.92 -25.91
CA GLY A 299 13.36 15.84 -27.35
C GLY A 299 14.40 14.78 -27.67
N GLU A 300 15.08 14.92 -28.80
CA GLU A 300 16.11 13.97 -29.25
C GLU A 300 17.53 14.39 -28.85
N ALA A 301 18.37 13.41 -28.55
CA ALA A 301 19.80 13.59 -28.33
C ALA A 301 20.61 12.61 -29.17
N ILE A 302 21.88 12.96 -29.42
CA ILE A 302 22.90 12.09 -30.05
C ILE A 302 23.97 11.66 -29.04
N ARG A 303 24.05 12.35 -27.90
CA ARG A 303 24.96 12.02 -26.80
C ARG A 303 24.30 12.35 -25.47
N LEU A 304 24.48 11.46 -24.50
CA LEU A 304 24.10 11.69 -23.10
C LEU A 304 25.31 11.41 -22.21
N GLU A 305 25.60 12.33 -21.31
CA GLU A 305 26.68 12.19 -20.34
C GLU A 305 26.11 12.34 -18.93
N PHE A 306 26.19 11.27 -18.16
CA PHE A 306 25.66 11.20 -16.80
C PHE A 306 26.78 11.21 -15.77
N GLY A 307 26.51 11.88 -14.66
CA GLY A 307 27.36 11.87 -13.47
C GLY A 307 26.54 11.90 -12.19
N VAL A 308 27.19 11.57 -11.08
CA VAL A 308 26.61 11.69 -9.74
C VAL A 308 27.38 12.70 -8.92
N THR A 309 26.66 13.62 -8.28
CA THR A 309 27.22 14.53 -7.28
C THR A 309 26.96 13.91 -5.92
N THR A 310 28.02 13.48 -5.23
CA THR A 310 27.91 12.83 -3.92
C THR A 310 27.56 13.82 -2.83
N GLY A 311 26.60 13.51 -1.96
CA GLY A 311 26.16 14.41 -0.88
C GLY A 311 25.71 15.78 -1.40
N ALA A 312 25.02 15.79 -2.55
CA ALA A 312 24.60 17.01 -3.23
C ALA A 312 23.61 17.85 -2.42
N VAL A 313 22.78 17.19 -1.58
CA VAL A 313 21.74 17.85 -0.79
C VAL A 313 21.59 17.17 0.57
N LEU A 314 21.53 17.94 1.65
CA LEU A 314 21.10 17.45 2.96
C LEU A 314 19.59 17.26 3.00
N VAL A 315 19.12 16.03 3.11
CA VAL A 315 17.70 15.68 3.14
C VAL A 315 17.25 15.35 4.55
N ARG A 316 16.12 15.89 4.98
CA ARG A 316 15.46 15.50 6.22
C ARG A 316 14.79 14.15 6.01
N SER A 317 15.33 13.12 6.64
CA SER A 317 14.72 11.79 6.63
C SER A 317 14.34 11.34 8.02
N GLY A 318 13.26 10.56 8.09
CA GLY A 318 12.98 9.77 9.28
C GLY A 318 14.08 8.73 9.34
N SER A 319 15.00 8.87 10.29
CA SER A 319 16.25 8.11 10.44
C SER A 319 16.17 6.69 9.85
N ALA A 320 16.52 6.56 8.57
CA ALA A 320 16.62 5.27 7.92
C ALA A 320 18.03 4.76 8.24
N GLY A 321 18.14 3.86 9.21
CA GLY A 321 19.40 3.21 9.51
C GLY A 321 19.57 2.85 10.97
N GLU A 322 20.20 3.68 11.79
CA GLU A 322 20.83 3.22 13.04
C GLU A 322 20.30 3.85 14.33
N THR A 323 19.78 5.08 14.30
CA THR A 323 19.28 5.74 15.53
C THR A 323 17.84 5.36 15.88
N ALA A 324 16.99 5.02 14.91
CA ALA A 324 15.70 4.37 15.19
C ALA A 324 15.85 2.88 15.56
N ARG A 325 16.97 2.22 15.23
CA ARG A 325 17.24 0.85 15.69
C ARG A 325 17.37 0.82 17.21
N GLY A 326 18.16 1.75 17.78
CA GLY A 326 18.24 1.95 19.22
C GLY A 326 16.94 2.50 19.79
N ALA A 327 16.46 3.66 19.32
CA ALA A 327 15.33 4.34 19.96
C ALA A 327 13.99 3.62 19.89
N ALA A 328 13.76 2.76 18.89
CA ALA A 328 12.50 2.04 18.73
C ALA A 328 12.57 0.59 19.27
N ASP A 329 13.75 -0.04 19.28
CA ASP A 329 13.95 -1.23 20.12
C ASP A 329 13.90 -0.82 21.59
N ASP A 330 14.48 0.32 21.94
CA ASP A 330 14.29 0.98 23.23
C ASP A 330 12.82 1.36 23.42
N ALA A 331 12.08 1.90 22.44
CA ALA A 331 10.65 2.23 22.65
C ALA A 331 9.78 0.99 22.89
N VAL A 332 9.94 -0.09 22.12
CA VAL A 332 9.24 -1.35 22.40
C VAL A 332 9.70 -1.89 23.74
N THR A 333 11.01 -1.97 23.99
CA THR A 333 11.57 -2.45 25.27
C THR A 333 11.19 -1.58 26.47
N VAL A 334 10.95 -0.28 26.29
CA VAL A 334 10.44 0.67 27.30
C VAL A 334 8.95 0.49 27.51
N LEU A 335 8.20 0.13 26.47
CA LEU A 335 6.77 -0.20 26.59
C LEU A 335 6.54 -1.60 27.20
N LEU A 336 7.46 -2.56 27.08
CA LEU A 336 7.28 -3.93 27.64
C LEU A 336 7.17 -4.01 29.18
N PRO A 337 7.90 -3.22 30.01
CA PRO A 337 7.87 -3.37 31.46
C PRO A 337 6.78 -2.59 32.21
N ASP A 338 5.99 -1.71 31.58
CA ASP A 338 5.02 -0.85 32.30
C ASP A 338 3.66 -1.53 32.56
N ASN A 339 3.02 -1.19 33.70
CA ASN A 339 1.67 -1.68 34.04
C ASN A 339 0.54 -0.88 33.35
N ASP A 340 0.81 0.35 32.87
CA ASP A 340 -0.11 1.21 32.10
C ASP A 340 0.30 1.27 30.61
N ARG A 341 0.52 0.10 30.01
CA ARG A 341 0.98 -0.04 28.63
C ARG A 341 0.01 0.58 27.62
N ASP A 342 0.47 1.56 26.83
CA ASP A 342 -0.25 2.03 25.64
C ASP A 342 -0.17 0.97 24.53
N LEU A 343 -1.14 0.04 24.53
CA LEU A 343 -1.24 -1.04 23.55
C LEU A 343 -1.34 -0.52 22.11
N SER A 344 -1.92 0.67 21.91
CA SER A 344 -2.01 1.30 20.59
C SER A 344 -0.66 1.84 20.13
N ALA A 345 0.17 2.36 21.04
CA ALA A 345 1.56 2.71 20.74
C ALA A 345 2.40 1.47 20.45
N LEU A 346 2.25 0.40 21.24
CA LEU A 346 2.96 -0.86 21.04
C LEU A 346 2.59 -1.50 19.69
N ALA A 347 1.30 -1.58 19.35
CA ALA A 347 0.83 -2.14 18.08
C ALA A 347 1.36 -1.34 16.89
N ARG A 348 1.32 0.00 16.96
CA ARG A 348 1.92 0.87 15.93
C ARG A 348 3.42 0.65 15.81
N ALA A 349 4.14 0.52 16.93
CA ALA A 349 5.59 0.31 16.92
C ALA A 349 5.98 -1.02 16.25
N VAL A 350 5.17 -2.07 16.47
CA VAL A 350 5.34 -3.39 15.84
C VAL A 350 4.95 -3.35 14.35
N ALA A 351 3.85 -2.68 13.97
CA ALA A 351 3.36 -2.64 12.59
C ALA A 351 4.16 -1.72 11.62
N GLN A 352 4.75 -0.62 12.12
CA GLN A 352 5.24 0.46 11.25
C GLN A 352 6.52 0.19 10.43
N ARG A 353 7.22 -0.95 10.56
CA ARG A 353 8.61 -0.99 10.06
C ARG A 353 8.86 -1.66 8.69
N ARG A 354 9.48 -0.88 7.79
CA ARG A 354 10.27 -1.34 6.63
C ARG A 354 11.77 -1.41 6.99
N GLY A 355 12.46 -2.49 6.64
CA GLY A 355 13.92 -2.51 6.44
C GLY A 355 14.82 -2.82 7.65
N TRP A 356 14.72 -4.02 8.22
CA TRP A 356 15.68 -4.49 9.24
C TRP A 356 16.78 -5.33 8.59
N SER A 357 18.02 -5.23 9.08
CA SER A 357 19.19 -5.91 8.52
C SER A 357 19.64 -7.18 9.28
N SER A 358 18.90 -7.63 10.30
CA SER A 358 19.07 -8.96 10.91
C SER A 358 17.71 -9.58 11.24
N HIS A 359 17.42 -10.74 10.64
CA HIS A 359 16.14 -11.44 10.77
C HIS A 359 15.83 -11.83 12.23
N HIS A 360 16.83 -12.36 12.94
CA HIS A 360 16.63 -12.99 14.24
C HIS A 360 16.30 -12.02 15.39
N GLY A 361 17.02 -10.90 15.55
CA GLY A 361 16.74 -9.93 16.61
C GLY A 361 15.35 -9.26 16.49
N ARG A 362 14.83 -9.18 15.26
CA ARG A 362 13.48 -8.68 14.98
C ARG A 362 12.40 -9.60 15.50
N GLU A 363 12.54 -10.86 15.16
CA GLU A 363 11.60 -11.90 15.54
C GLU A 363 11.55 -12.01 17.06
N GLN A 364 12.70 -11.90 17.73
CA GLN A 364 12.74 -11.89 19.20
C GLN A 364 12.01 -10.70 19.82
N ILE A 365 12.11 -9.48 19.27
CA ILE A 365 11.35 -8.32 19.81
C ILE A 365 9.85 -8.48 19.59
N VAL A 366 9.44 -8.98 18.41
CA VAL A 366 8.03 -9.28 18.14
C VAL A 366 7.55 -10.36 19.11
N ARG A 367 8.30 -11.45 19.26
CA ARG A 367 8.06 -12.52 20.23
C ARG A 367 7.87 -11.95 21.63
N ASP A 368 8.83 -11.17 22.12
CA ASP A 368 8.79 -10.60 23.47
C ASP A 368 7.57 -9.70 23.66
N ALA A 369 7.16 -8.94 22.64
CA ALA A 369 5.92 -8.16 22.67
C ALA A 369 4.66 -9.02 22.82
N PHE A 370 4.56 -10.15 22.10
CA PHE A 370 3.46 -11.11 22.27
C PHE A 370 3.51 -11.77 23.66
N LEU A 371 4.69 -12.25 24.07
CA LEU A 371 4.89 -13.00 25.32
C LEU A 371 4.71 -12.13 26.57
N ALA A 372 4.93 -10.82 26.46
CA ALA A 372 4.76 -9.87 27.55
C ALA A 372 3.30 -9.51 27.85
N LEU A 373 2.36 -9.79 26.93
CA LEU A 373 0.94 -9.49 27.08
C LEU A 373 0.15 -10.76 27.44
N ARG A 374 -0.93 -10.61 28.19
CA ARG A 374 -1.70 -11.74 28.75
C ARG A 374 -3.20 -11.48 28.72
N GLY A 375 -3.98 -12.54 28.58
CA GLY A 375 -5.45 -12.48 28.56
C GLY A 375 -5.99 -11.36 27.66
N PRO A 376 -6.93 -10.52 28.13
CA PRO A 376 -7.58 -9.49 27.32
C PRO A 376 -6.63 -8.45 26.68
N ASP A 377 -5.50 -8.13 27.30
CA ASP A 377 -4.54 -7.16 26.74
C ASP A 377 -3.87 -7.72 25.47
N LEU A 378 -3.61 -9.02 25.44
CA LEU A 378 -3.09 -9.68 24.24
C LEU A 378 -4.15 -9.71 23.14
N THR A 379 -5.42 -10.00 23.48
CA THR A 379 -6.54 -9.95 22.55
C THR A 379 -6.67 -8.55 21.92
N ARG A 380 -6.69 -7.51 22.75
CA ARG A 380 -6.78 -6.12 22.30
C ARG A 380 -5.60 -5.70 21.43
N PHE A 381 -4.38 -6.09 21.80
CA PHE A 381 -3.18 -5.83 21.00
C PHE A 381 -3.26 -6.47 19.60
N LYS A 382 -3.72 -7.72 19.51
CA LYS A 382 -3.95 -8.42 18.25
C LYS A 382 -5.01 -7.72 17.38
N SER A 383 -6.13 -7.28 17.96
CA SER A 383 -7.16 -6.52 17.23
C SER A 383 -6.62 -5.17 16.73
N LEU A 384 -5.80 -4.49 17.53
CA LEU A 384 -5.13 -3.25 17.12
C LEU A 384 -4.18 -3.45 15.94
N LEU A 385 -3.44 -4.57 15.89
CA LEU A 385 -2.60 -4.93 14.73
C LEU A 385 -3.46 -5.17 13.47
N ASN A 386 -4.65 -5.74 13.60
CA ASN A 386 -5.59 -5.94 12.49
C ASN A 386 -6.31 -4.65 12.04
N SER A 387 -6.41 -3.64 12.91
CA SER A 387 -7.08 -2.36 12.61
C SER A 387 -6.30 -1.42 11.68
N GLY A 388 -5.08 -1.78 11.28
CA GLY A 388 -4.20 -0.97 10.42
C GLY A 388 -4.75 -0.72 9.02
N HIS A 389 -4.46 0.46 8.46
CA HIS A 389 -4.89 0.86 7.10
C HIS A 389 -3.99 0.34 5.95
N ASP A 390 -3.04 -0.56 6.22
CA ASP A 390 -2.16 -1.19 5.23
C ASP A 390 -2.15 -2.73 5.33
N HIS A 391 -1.47 -3.42 4.40
CA HIS A 391 -1.39 -4.89 4.28
C HIS A 391 -0.61 -5.59 5.42
N ARG A 392 -0.34 -4.89 6.52
CA ARG A 392 0.52 -5.39 7.62
C ARG A 392 -0.32 -5.79 8.82
N ASP A 393 -1.30 -6.64 8.57
CA ASP A 393 -2.12 -7.21 9.63
C ASP A 393 -1.36 -8.30 10.41
N LEU A 394 -2.03 -8.83 11.44
CA LEU A 394 -1.48 -9.83 12.35
C LEU A 394 -1.03 -11.11 11.62
N GLU A 395 -1.77 -11.52 10.58
CA GLU A 395 -1.44 -12.72 9.81
C GLU A 395 -0.12 -12.53 9.08
N HIS A 396 -0.01 -11.46 8.29
CA HIS A 396 1.22 -11.14 7.56
C HIS A 396 2.42 -10.98 8.52
N LEU A 397 2.21 -10.39 9.71
CA LEU A 397 3.28 -10.27 10.71
C LEU A 397 3.77 -11.64 11.20
N VAL A 398 2.88 -12.58 11.52
CA VAL A 398 3.27 -13.85 12.16
C VAL A 398 3.70 -14.92 11.15
N PHE A 399 3.03 -14.98 9.99
CA PHE A 399 3.26 -16.04 9.01
C PHE A 399 4.18 -15.63 7.86
N ASP A 400 4.22 -14.34 7.49
CA ASP A 400 5.00 -13.88 6.32
C ASP A 400 6.24 -13.06 6.69
N VAL A 401 6.28 -12.46 7.89
CA VAL A 401 7.40 -11.61 8.35
C VAL A 401 8.35 -12.33 9.30
N ILE A 402 7.85 -13.27 10.11
CA ILE A 402 8.67 -14.10 11.00
C ILE A 402 9.06 -15.37 10.24
N ASP A 403 10.34 -15.54 9.91
CA ASP A 403 10.90 -16.72 9.25
C ASP A 403 11.33 -17.80 10.25
N ASP A 404 11.75 -17.43 11.47
CA ASP A 404 12.16 -18.38 12.51
C ASP A 404 10.96 -19.16 13.08
N GLU A 405 10.92 -20.46 12.78
CA GLU A 405 9.84 -21.36 13.20
C GLU A 405 9.72 -21.48 14.73
N GLY A 406 10.83 -21.39 15.46
CA GLY A 406 10.83 -21.44 16.92
C GLY A 406 10.18 -20.20 17.52
N VAL A 407 10.52 -19.02 16.99
CA VAL A 407 9.86 -17.76 17.39
C VAL A 407 8.38 -17.78 17.06
N ARG A 408 8.01 -18.19 15.85
CA ARG A 408 6.60 -18.30 15.46
C ARG A 408 5.85 -19.27 16.37
N SER A 409 6.45 -20.43 16.67
CA SER A 409 5.88 -21.43 17.57
C SER A 409 5.68 -20.90 18.99
N ASP A 410 6.63 -20.13 19.52
CA ASP A 410 6.50 -19.51 20.83
C ASP A 410 5.35 -18.50 20.90
N ILE A 411 5.20 -17.66 19.87
CA ILE A 411 4.09 -16.71 19.76
C ILE A 411 2.75 -17.45 19.73
N LEU A 412 2.59 -18.42 18.84
CA LEU A 412 1.33 -19.17 18.69
C LEU A 412 0.99 -19.98 19.95
N THR A 413 1.99 -20.59 20.59
CA THR A 413 1.80 -21.33 21.86
C THR A 413 1.36 -20.39 22.97
N HIS A 414 1.97 -19.20 23.06
CA HIS A 414 1.58 -18.20 24.05
C HIS A 414 0.16 -17.67 23.80
N ILE A 415 -0.19 -17.35 22.55
CA ILE A 415 -1.55 -16.95 22.16
C ILE A 415 -2.56 -18.01 22.60
N ALA A 416 -2.32 -19.29 22.27
CA ALA A 416 -3.21 -20.38 22.66
C ALA A 416 -3.36 -20.50 24.19
N ALA A 417 -2.27 -20.35 24.94
CA ALA A 417 -2.30 -20.40 26.40
C ALA A 417 -3.05 -19.23 27.03
N GLN A 418 -2.93 -18.01 26.48
CA GLN A 418 -3.61 -16.82 27.00
C GLN A 418 -5.09 -16.75 26.61
N ALA A 419 -5.44 -17.26 25.43
CA ALA A 419 -6.81 -17.33 24.96
C ALA A 419 -7.72 -18.16 25.90
N ALA A 420 -7.17 -19.22 26.52
CA ALA A 420 -7.89 -20.02 27.50
C ALA A 420 -8.28 -19.26 28.78
N LEU A 421 -7.76 -18.05 28.98
CA LEU A 421 -8.03 -17.20 30.15
C LEU A 421 -9.08 -16.10 29.86
N VAL A 422 -9.60 -16.01 28.63
CA VAL A 422 -10.58 -15.01 28.22
C VAL A 422 -11.99 -15.60 28.37
N GLU A 423 -12.79 -15.04 29.29
CA GLU A 423 -14.12 -15.58 29.65
C GLU A 423 -15.23 -15.24 28.64
N VAL A 424 -15.05 -14.20 27.82
CA VAL A 424 -16.04 -13.78 26.82
C VAL A 424 -15.39 -13.74 25.43
N PRO A 425 -15.72 -14.69 24.55
CA PRO A 425 -15.19 -14.72 23.19
C PRO A 425 -15.81 -13.61 22.32
N ASP A 426 -14.97 -12.74 21.75
CA ASP A 426 -15.37 -11.74 20.73
C ASP A 426 -15.83 -12.43 19.44
N LEU A 427 -16.59 -11.73 18.59
CA LEU A 427 -17.15 -12.28 17.35
C LEU A 427 -16.42 -11.73 16.12
N HIS A 428 -15.69 -12.58 15.39
CA HIS A 428 -15.06 -12.22 14.12
C HIS A 428 -15.90 -12.61 12.91
N VAL A 429 -16.07 -11.69 11.97
CA VAL A 429 -16.71 -11.96 10.67
C VAL A 429 -15.63 -12.28 9.64
N LEU A 430 -15.66 -13.50 9.09
CA LEU A 430 -14.86 -13.93 7.94
C LEU A 430 -15.73 -13.93 6.69
N SER A 431 -15.43 -13.07 5.71
CA SER A 431 -16.27 -12.95 4.52
C SER A 431 -15.51 -13.06 3.20
N ASP A 432 -16.06 -13.80 2.24
CA ASP A 432 -15.67 -13.63 0.84
C ASP A 432 -16.14 -12.27 0.29
N ILE A 433 -15.63 -11.88 -0.89
CA ILE A 433 -15.86 -10.58 -1.53
C ILE A 433 -16.72 -10.71 -2.79
N ASP A 434 -16.35 -11.59 -3.73
CA ASP A 434 -16.98 -11.63 -5.05
C ASP A 434 -18.26 -12.48 -4.96
N ASP A 435 -19.39 -11.98 -5.47
CA ASP A 435 -20.73 -12.58 -5.31
C ASP A 435 -21.23 -12.74 -3.86
N THR A 436 -20.44 -12.29 -2.87
CA THR A 436 -20.81 -12.22 -1.45
C THR A 436 -21.06 -10.77 -0.99
N LEU A 437 -20.11 -9.86 -1.22
CA LEU A 437 -20.27 -8.42 -0.94
C LEU A 437 -20.80 -7.66 -2.15
N ARG A 438 -20.37 -8.05 -3.36
CA ARG A 438 -20.74 -7.39 -4.62
C ARG A 438 -21.00 -8.42 -5.72
N CYS A 439 -21.97 -8.15 -6.57
CA CYS A 439 -22.23 -8.96 -7.75
C CYS A 439 -21.05 -8.90 -8.73
N ALA A 440 -20.46 -10.06 -9.06
CA ALA A 440 -19.20 -10.15 -9.81
C ALA A 440 -19.17 -11.24 -10.90
N LEU A 441 -19.35 -12.52 -10.55
CA LEU A 441 -19.11 -13.66 -11.46
C LEU A 441 -20.34 -14.54 -11.71
N HIS A 442 -21.08 -14.92 -10.67
CA HIS A 442 -22.13 -15.93 -10.77
C HIS A 442 -23.54 -15.34 -10.71
N ASP A 443 -23.75 -14.31 -9.91
CA ASP A 443 -25.08 -13.72 -9.73
C ASP A 443 -25.50 -12.89 -10.95
N ASP A 444 -26.67 -13.16 -11.52
CA ASP A 444 -27.25 -12.41 -12.64
C ASP A 444 -28.46 -11.56 -12.23
N ARG A 445 -28.89 -11.65 -10.96
CA ARG A 445 -30.04 -10.90 -10.42
C ARG A 445 -29.76 -9.41 -10.29
N TYR A 446 -28.49 -9.02 -10.20
CA TYR A 446 -28.06 -7.64 -10.06
C TYR A 446 -27.09 -7.25 -11.19
N PRO A 447 -27.08 -5.97 -11.63
CA PRO A 447 -26.04 -5.47 -12.51
C PRO A 447 -24.64 -5.72 -11.94
N ARG A 448 -23.67 -6.04 -12.80
CA ARG A 448 -22.29 -6.32 -12.37
C ARG A 448 -21.67 -5.12 -11.66
N GLY A 449 -20.99 -5.37 -10.55
CA GLY A 449 -20.40 -4.34 -9.69
C GLY A 449 -21.35 -3.75 -8.64
N THR A 450 -22.63 -4.15 -8.63
CA THR A 450 -23.58 -3.75 -7.59
C THR A 450 -23.14 -4.32 -6.24
N VAL A 451 -22.97 -3.47 -5.24
CA VAL A 451 -22.85 -3.89 -3.84
C VAL A 451 -24.24 -4.34 -3.38
N TYR A 452 -24.34 -5.53 -2.80
CA TYR A 452 -25.65 -6.09 -2.48
C TYR A 452 -26.42 -5.20 -1.49
N PRO A 453 -27.71 -4.88 -1.74
CA PRO A 453 -28.48 -3.97 -0.89
C PRO A 453 -28.51 -4.36 0.58
N GLY A 454 -28.00 -3.48 1.45
CA GLY A 454 -27.92 -3.69 2.90
C GLY A 454 -26.76 -4.57 3.39
N VAL A 455 -25.89 -5.11 2.52
CA VAL A 455 -24.77 -5.98 2.94
C VAL A 455 -23.75 -5.28 3.84
N VAL A 456 -23.47 -3.99 3.59
CA VAL A 456 -22.59 -3.19 4.44
C VAL A 456 -23.19 -3.00 5.83
N ALA A 457 -24.51 -2.81 5.90
CA ALA A 457 -25.22 -2.71 7.16
C ALA A 457 -25.25 -4.05 7.90
N LEU A 458 -25.31 -5.18 7.19
CA LEU A 458 -25.20 -6.52 7.78
C LEU A 458 -23.84 -6.71 8.45
N TYR A 459 -22.74 -6.39 7.75
CA TYR A 459 -21.40 -6.48 8.35
C TYR A 459 -21.27 -5.58 9.58
N ARG A 460 -21.78 -4.35 9.53
CA ARG A 460 -21.80 -3.45 10.71
C ARG A 460 -22.66 -4.00 11.85
N ALA A 461 -23.77 -4.64 11.55
CA ALA A 461 -24.66 -5.22 12.58
C ALA A 461 -24.03 -6.43 13.27
N LEU A 462 -23.24 -7.22 12.54
CA LEU A 462 -22.45 -8.34 13.07
C LEU A 462 -21.22 -7.87 13.85
N ASP A 463 -20.49 -6.88 13.31
CA ASP A 463 -19.32 -6.26 13.97
C ASP A 463 -19.71 -5.55 15.28
N ALA A 464 -20.90 -4.94 15.34
CA ALA A 464 -21.45 -4.37 16.57
C ALA A 464 -22.07 -5.42 17.52
N GLY A 465 -22.16 -6.68 17.10
CA GLY A 465 -22.96 -7.73 17.72
C GLY A 465 -22.17 -8.61 18.70
N HIS A 466 -22.64 -8.66 19.94
CA HIS A 466 -22.26 -9.60 21.01
C HIS A 466 -21.03 -9.30 21.89
N ALA A 467 -20.50 -8.08 21.88
CA ALA A 467 -19.58 -7.66 22.95
C ALA A 467 -20.37 -7.27 24.22
N THR A 468 -19.92 -7.71 25.40
CA THR A 468 -20.41 -7.20 26.69
C THR A 468 -20.09 -5.70 26.90
N THR A 469 -19.24 -5.15 26.03
CA THR A 469 -18.91 -3.73 25.87
C THR A 469 -19.02 -3.31 24.39
N PRO A 470 -19.99 -2.46 24.00
CA PRO A 470 -20.10 -1.97 22.61
C PRO A 470 -18.85 -1.21 22.15
N GLU A 471 -18.57 -1.23 20.83
CA GLU A 471 -17.54 -0.40 20.13
C GLU A 471 -16.06 -0.85 20.21
N ALA A 472 -15.75 -2.13 20.42
CA ALA A 472 -14.38 -2.63 20.24
C ALA A 472 -14.01 -2.62 18.73
N PRO A 473 -12.92 -1.94 18.31
CA PRO A 473 -12.54 -1.87 16.90
C PRO A 473 -11.72 -3.11 16.46
N GLY A 474 -12.15 -3.81 15.40
CA GLY A 474 -11.31 -4.76 14.66
C GLY A 474 -11.90 -6.11 14.23
N ASP A 475 -13.22 -6.26 14.10
CA ASP A 475 -13.88 -7.57 14.09
C ASP A 475 -14.36 -8.07 12.71
N LEU A 476 -14.03 -7.36 11.63
CA LEU A 476 -14.29 -7.79 10.26
C LEU A 476 -12.99 -8.19 9.53
N THR A 477 -12.96 -9.37 8.94
CA THR A 477 -11.86 -9.85 8.09
C THR A 477 -12.41 -10.42 6.79
N PHE A 478 -11.99 -9.87 5.66
CA PHE A 478 -12.32 -10.44 4.35
C PHE A 478 -11.32 -11.53 3.98
N VAL A 479 -11.81 -12.70 3.55
CA VAL A 479 -11.00 -13.81 3.07
C VAL A 479 -11.10 -13.83 1.55
N THR A 480 -9.98 -13.64 0.85
CA THR A 480 -9.97 -13.65 -0.62
C THR A 480 -9.09 -14.77 -1.16
N ALA A 481 -9.60 -15.49 -2.16
CA ALA A 481 -8.83 -16.47 -2.92
C ALA A 481 -7.91 -15.83 -3.98
N ARG A 482 -7.94 -14.49 -4.12
CA ARG A 482 -7.09 -13.75 -5.06
C ARG A 482 -5.62 -13.76 -4.59
N PRO A 483 -4.65 -13.89 -5.51
CA PRO A 483 -3.25 -14.11 -5.17
C PRO A 483 -2.65 -12.94 -4.38
N MET A 484 -1.80 -13.27 -3.41
CA MET A 484 -0.87 -12.35 -2.76
C MET A 484 -0.03 -11.62 -3.81
N ASP A 485 -0.09 -10.28 -3.77
CA ASP A 485 0.91 -9.43 -4.42
C ASP A 485 2.02 -9.15 -3.40
N PRO A 486 3.29 -9.51 -3.65
CA PRO A 486 4.41 -9.20 -2.77
C PRO A 486 4.62 -7.70 -2.45
N ALA A 487 3.91 -6.79 -3.15
CA ALA A 487 3.88 -5.35 -2.91
C ALA A 487 2.58 -4.82 -2.27
N GLY A 488 1.58 -5.68 -2.01
CA GLY A 488 0.30 -5.34 -1.39
C GLY A 488 -0.63 -4.47 -2.25
N LEU A 489 -0.39 -4.33 -3.57
CA LEU A 489 -1.12 -3.36 -4.40
C LEU A 489 -2.52 -3.85 -4.81
N ILE A 490 -2.69 -5.15 -5.07
CA ILE A 490 -3.99 -5.76 -5.37
C ILE A 490 -4.87 -5.72 -4.13
N GLU A 491 -4.32 -6.10 -2.98
CA GLU A 491 -4.98 -6.04 -1.69
C GLU A 491 -5.32 -4.59 -1.30
N GLN A 492 -4.40 -3.63 -1.52
CA GLN A 492 -4.67 -2.21 -1.31
C GLN A 492 -5.71 -1.66 -2.28
N HIS A 493 -5.82 -2.20 -3.50
CA HIS A 493 -6.88 -1.83 -4.45
C HIS A 493 -8.24 -2.38 -4.01
N THR A 494 -8.30 -3.64 -3.55
CA THR A 494 -9.48 -4.23 -2.93
C THR A 494 -9.87 -3.44 -1.67
N ARG A 495 -8.96 -3.22 -0.72
CA ARG A 495 -9.18 -2.41 0.49
C ARG A 495 -9.58 -0.96 0.17
N ARG A 496 -9.04 -0.31 -0.86
CA ARG A 496 -9.48 1.04 -1.28
C ARG A 496 -10.91 1.02 -1.82
N GLY A 497 -11.24 0.02 -2.64
CA GLY A 497 -12.62 -0.18 -3.10
C GLY A 497 -13.59 -0.47 -1.95
N LEU A 498 -13.14 -1.16 -0.90
CA LEU A 498 -13.90 -1.42 0.33
C LEU A 498 -14.00 -0.18 1.25
N ALA A 499 -12.94 0.65 1.33
CA ALA A 499 -12.89 1.84 2.17
C ALA A 499 -13.92 2.91 1.76
N GLU A 500 -14.26 2.97 0.46
CA GLU A 500 -15.29 3.87 -0.06
C GLU A 500 -16.72 3.41 0.31
N LEU A 501 -16.90 2.16 0.76
CA LEU A 501 -18.21 1.58 1.12
C LEU A 501 -18.62 1.88 2.57
N GLY A 502 -17.76 2.51 3.37
CA GLY A 502 -18.02 2.75 4.78
C GLY A 502 -18.07 1.46 5.62
N LEU A 503 -17.34 0.42 5.25
CA LEU A 503 -17.21 -0.78 6.07
C LEU A 503 -16.51 -0.48 7.41
N PRO A 504 -16.75 -1.27 8.47
CA PRO A 504 -15.93 -1.24 9.69
C PRO A 504 -14.42 -1.39 9.39
N PRO A 505 -13.52 -1.02 10.33
CA PRO A 505 -12.10 -1.37 10.21
C PRO A 505 -11.95 -2.87 9.94
N HIS A 506 -11.23 -3.25 8.89
CA HIS A 506 -11.16 -4.63 8.43
C HIS A 506 -9.79 -5.06 7.94
N ALA A 507 -9.46 -6.34 8.15
CA ALA A 507 -8.31 -7.01 7.54
C ALA A 507 -8.72 -7.71 6.24
N VAL A 508 -7.75 -8.03 5.38
CA VAL A 508 -7.96 -8.80 4.14
C VAL A 508 -6.91 -9.89 4.07
N LEU A 509 -7.32 -11.15 4.26
CA LEU A 509 -6.44 -12.31 4.17
C LEU A 509 -6.31 -12.71 2.69
N SER A 510 -5.11 -12.52 2.12
CA SER A 510 -4.79 -12.86 0.72
C SER A 510 -3.98 -14.15 0.66
N GLY A 511 -4.33 -15.07 -0.24
CA GLY A 511 -3.71 -16.41 -0.31
C GLY A 511 -2.34 -16.46 -1.00
N THR A 512 -1.44 -17.33 -0.51
CA THR A 512 -0.21 -17.76 -1.19
C THR A 512 -0.53 -18.67 -2.38
N PHE A 513 0.04 -18.39 -3.56
CA PHE A 513 -0.24 -19.17 -4.77
C PHE A 513 0.89 -20.15 -5.11
N GLU A 514 0.62 -21.43 -4.88
CA GLU A 514 1.07 -22.51 -5.77
C GLU A 514 -0.17 -23.34 -6.18
N GLY A 515 -0.85 -22.91 -7.24
CA GLY A 515 -1.75 -23.76 -8.04
C GLY A 515 -3.25 -23.76 -7.71
N LEU A 516 -3.97 -22.65 -7.93
CA LEU A 516 -5.45 -22.69 -7.99
C LEU A 516 -5.93 -22.93 -9.44
N ARG A 517 -6.62 -24.06 -9.65
CA ARG A 517 -7.28 -24.43 -10.93
C ARG A 517 -8.68 -25.05 -10.76
N THR A 518 -9.11 -25.39 -9.54
CA THR A 518 -10.40 -26.07 -9.23
C THR A 518 -11.10 -25.49 -8.00
N HIS A 519 -12.43 -25.72 -7.84
CA HIS A 519 -13.19 -25.31 -6.64
C HIS A 519 -12.58 -25.89 -5.34
N ASP A 520 -12.14 -27.16 -5.36
CA ASP A 520 -11.47 -27.78 -4.21
C ASP A 520 -10.16 -27.10 -3.81
N SER A 521 -9.40 -26.59 -4.79
CA SER A 521 -8.15 -25.86 -4.51
C SER A 521 -8.44 -24.51 -3.84
N MET A 522 -9.50 -23.81 -4.27
CA MET A 522 -9.92 -22.53 -3.67
C MET A 522 -10.45 -22.72 -2.25
N ALA A 523 -11.28 -23.76 -2.05
CA ALA A 523 -11.77 -24.12 -0.72
C ALA A 523 -10.62 -24.50 0.23
N SER A 524 -9.59 -25.18 -0.28
CA SER A 524 -8.41 -25.54 0.52
C SER A 524 -7.57 -24.33 0.93
N ALA A 525 -7.41 -23.34 0.05
CA ALA A 525 -6.72 -22.08 0.39
C ALA A 525 -7.50 -21.25 1.42
N LYS A 526 -8.83 -21.11 1.27
CA LYS A 526 -9.69 -20.45 2.26
C LYS A 526 -9.63 -21.15 3.62
N LEU A 527 -9.57 -22.48 3.63
CA LEU A 527 -9.44 -23.26 4.86
C LEU A 527 -8.07 -23.10 5.53
N GLU A 528 -6.98 -22.98 4.75
CA GLU A 528 -5.67 -22.67 5.32
C GLU A 528 -5.66 -21.29 5.99
N ASN A 529 -6.24 -20.28 5.33
CA ASN A 529 -6.41 -18.95 5.91
C ASN A 529 -7.24 -19.00 7.20
N PHE A 530 -8.32 -19.80 7.22
CA PHE A 530 -9.11 -20.02 8.43
C PHE A 530 -8.29 -20.64 9.56
N ARG A 531 -7.47 -21.66 9.28
CA ARG A 531 -6.60 -22.29 10.30
C ARG A 531 -5.57 -21.31 10.86
N ARG A 532 -4.95 -20.50 10.00
CA ARG A 532 -4.02 -19.45 10.43
C ARG A 532 -4.72 -18.41 11.29
N PHE A 533 -5.91 -17.96 10.87
CA PHE A 533 -6.75 -17.06 11.66
C PHE A 533 -7.08 -17.65 13.03
N ARG A 534 -7.54 -18.90 13.10
CA ARG A 534 -7.84 -19.59 14.38
C ARG A 534 -6.61 -19.76 15.26
N ALA A 535 -5.42 -19.96 14.68
CA ALA A 535 -4.18 -20.01 15.45
C ALA A 535 -3.82 -18.65 16.08
N LEU A 536 -4.22 -17.54 15.44
CA LEU A 536 -3.94 -16.19 15.90
C LEU A 536 -5.02 -15.64 16.84
N MET A 537 -6.28 -16.02 16.63
CA MET A 537 -7.44 -15.56 17.41
C MET A 537 -8.24 -16.73 18.01
N PRO A 538 -7.63 -17.68 18.74
CA PRO A 538 -8.33 -18.86 19.24
C PRO A 538 -9.46 -18.52 20.22
N GLU A 539 -9.38 -17.38 20.90
CA GLU A 539 -10.41 -16.89 21.84
C GLU A 539 -11.67 -16.33 21.18
N THR A 540 -11.72 -16.17 19.85
CA THR A 540 -12.88 -15.55 19.19
C THR A 540 -13.83 -16.59 18.58
N HIS A 541 -15.10 -16.24 18.54
CA HIS A 541 -16.10 -16.88 17.71
C HIS A 541 -16.04 -16.37 16.29
N VAL A 542 -16.57 -17.16 15.35
CA VAL A 542 -16.52 -16.85 13.93
C VAL A 542 -17.89 -16.92 13.28
N VAL A 543 -18.22 -15.90 12.50
CA VAL A 543 -19.26 -15.96 11.48
C VAL A 543 -18.59 -16.03 10.12
N PHE A 544 -18.93 -17.03 9.31
CA PHE A 544 -18.48 -17.10 7.93
C PHE A 544 -19.59 -16.64 6.97
N ILE A 545 -19.24 -15.80 5.99
CA ILE A 545 -20.14 -15.33 4.95
C ILE A 545 -19.49 -15.61 3.58
N GLY A 546 -20.17 -16.37 2.74
CA GLY A 546 -19.69 -16.71 1.39
C GLY A 546 -20.83 -16.86 0.38
N ASP A 547 -20.55 -17.43 -0.79
CA ASP A 547 -21.54 -17.61 -1.86
C ASP A 547 -21.69 -19.07 -2.35
N SER A 548 -22.82 -19.40 -3.00
CA SER A 548 -23.08 -20.75 -3.50
C SER A 548 -22.32 -21.11 -4.80
N GLY A 549 -21.64 -20.16 -5.45
CA GLY A 549 -20.97 -20.32 -6.73
C GLY A 549 -19.47 -20.64 -6.66
N GLN A 550 -18.76 -20.22 -5.61
CA GLN A 550 -17.30 -20.31 -5.54
C GLN A 550 -16.73 -21.39 -4.60
N GLY A 551 -17.58 -22.32 -4.16
CA GLY A 551 -17.16 -23.44 -3.29
C GLY A 551 -17.17 -23.11 -1.79
N ASP A 552 -17.78 -22.00 -1.38
CA ASP A 552 -17.81 -21.56 0.02
C ASP A 552 -18.68 -22.43 0.92
N ILE A 553 -19.62 -23.16 0.34
CA ILE A 553 -20.36 -24.22 1.06
C ILE A 553 -19.38 -25.26 1.61
N GLU A 554 -18.42 -25.69 0.80
CA GLU A 554 -17.42 -26.68 1.22
C GLU A 554 -16.44 -26.09 2.24
N VAL A 555 -16.11 -24.80 2.11
CA VAL A 555 -15.33 -24.07 3.13
C VAL A 555 -16.09 -24.09 4.47
N GLY A 556 -17.37 -23.72 4.47
CA GLY A 556 -18.24 -23.74 5.64
C GLY A 556 -18.32 -25.12 6.30
N ARG A 557 -18.52 -26.19 5.52
CA ARG A 557 -18.52 -27.57 6.03
C ARG A 557 -17.21 -27.92 6.73
N ARG A 558 -16.08 -27.58 6.11
CA ARG A 558 -14.76 -27.89 6.67
C ARG A 558 -14.45 -27.05 7.90
N MET A 559 -14.91 -25.80 7.95
CA MET A 559 -14.80 -24.95 9.14
C MET A 559 -15.56 -25.57 10.31
N LEU A 560 -16.83 -25.91 10.10
CA LEU A 560 -17.67 -26.57 11.11
C LEU A 560 -17.09 -27.92 11.56
N ALA A 561 -16.57 -28.72 10.62
CA ALA A 561 -15.92 -29.99 10.96
C ALA A 561 -14.61 -29.82 11.75
N SER A 562 -13.90 -28.70 11.55
CA SER A 562 -12.62 -28.43 12.22
C SER A 562 -12.76 -27.79 13.60
N ASP A 563 -13.75 -26.91 13.79
CA ASP A 563 -13.93 -26.14 15.03
C ASP A 563 -15.41 -25.72 15.19
N ALA A 564 -16.28 -26.70 15.46
CA ALA A 564 -17.73 -26.49 15.60
C ALA A 564 -18.11 -25.57 16.78
N GLU A 565 -17.26 -25.46 17.79
CA GLU A 565 -17.52 -24.61 18.96
C GLU A 565 -17.22 -23.13 18.67
N ALA A 566 -16.18 -22.84 17.87
CA ALA A 566 -15.85 -21.47 17.48
C ALA A 566 -16.79 -20.92 16.41
N VAL A 567 -17.19 -21.72 15.42
CA VAL A 567 -18.01 -21.27 14.28
C VAL A 567 -19.48 -21.17 14.70
N ARG A 568 -19.97 -19.94 14.86
CA ARG A 568 -21.33 -19.67 15.34
C ARG A 568 -22.37 -19.65 14.23
N LEU A 569 -21.97 -19.24 13.03
CA LEU A 569 -22.88 -19.14 11.91
C LEU A 569 -22.11 -19.22 10.58
N VAL A 570 -22.65 -19.99 9.62
CA VAL A 570 -22.18 -20.05 8.24
C VAL A 570 -23.32 -19.56 7.36
N LEU A 571 -23.19 -18.36 6.81
CA LEU A 571 -24.13 -17.76 5.87
C LEU A 571 -23.61 -17.92 4.44
N ILE A 572 -24.44 -18.48 3.57
CA ILE A 572 -24.15 -18.62 2.15
C ILE A 572 -25.17 -17.82 1.36
N HIS A 573 -24.71 -16.80 0.65
CA HIS A 573 -25.53 -16.05 -0.29
C HIS A 573 -25.78 -16.91 -1.54
N ASP A 574 -27.05 -17.21 -1.82
CA ASP A 574 -27.40 -18.04 -2.96
C ASP A 574 -27.38 -17.25 -4.26
N VAL A 575 -26.35 -17.49 -5.08
CA VAL A 575 -26.11 -16.82 -6.36
C VAL A 575 -26.28 -17.74 -7.57
N VAL A 576 -26.45 -19.04 -7.35
CA VAL A 576 -26.63 -20.05 -8.42
C VAL A 576 -27.99 -20.76 -8.39
N ALA A 577 -28.92 -20.28 -7.55
CA ALA A 577 -30.27 -20.81 -7.35
C ALA A 577 -30.31 -22.29 -6.92
N MET A 578 -30.51 -22.48 -5.62
CA MET A 578 -30.53 -23.79 -4.97
C MET A 578 -31.94 -24.24 -4.60
N ALA A 579 -32.23 -25.53 -4.81
CA ALA A 579 -33.52 -26.14 -4.45
C ALA A 579 -33.74 -26.18 -2.93
N LEU A 580 -35.01 -26.14 -2.49
CA LEU A 580 -35.36 -26.08 -1.07
C LEU A 580 -34.88 -27.33 -0.31
N GLU A 581 -34.94 -28.50 -0.92
CA GLU A 581 -34.45 -29.76 -0.33
C GLU A 581 -32.95 -29.69 -0.02
N GLU A 582 -32.16 -29.10 -0.93
CA GLU A 582 -30.72 -28.94 -0.76
C GLU A 582 -30.39 -27.90 0.31
N ARG A 583 -31.11 -26.76 0.32
CA ARG A 583 -30.99 -25.76 1.40
C ARG A 583 -31.31 -26.35 2.78
N ASN A 584 -32.34 -27.19 2.86
CA ASN A 584 -32.71 -27.86 4.11
C ASN A 584 -31.67 -28.89 4.56
N ALA A 585 -31.04 -29.60 3.62
CA ALA A 585 -29.94 -30.51 3.93
C ALA A 585 -28.74 -29.74 4.51
N LEU A 586 -28.33 -28.65 3.84
CA LEU A 586 -27.27 -27.76 4.32
C LEU A 586 -27.57 -27.16 5.70
N ARG A 587 -28.82 -26.78 5.95
CA ARG A 587 -29.23 -26.26 7.25
C ARG A 587 -29.08 -27.29 8.37
N SER A 588 -29.30 -28.57 8.07
CA SER A 588 -29.08 -29.64 9.06
C SER A 588 -27.59 -29.87 9.35
N GLU A 589 -26.71 -29.44 8.44
CA GLU A 589 -25.25 -29.41 8.62
C GLU A 589 -24.75 -28.12 9.30
N GLY A 590 -25.62 -27.16 9.65
CA GLY A 590 -25.23 -25.88 10.24
C GLY A 590 -24.92 -24.76 9.25
N ILE A 591 -25.23 -24.96 7.96
CA ILE A 591 -25.00 -23.99 6.88
C ILE A 591 -26.32 -23.37 6.45
N VAL A 592 -26.43 -22.05 6.55
CA VAL A 592 -27.65 -21.31 6.28
C VAL A 592 -27.54 -20.59 4.94
N VAL A 593 -28.36 -21.00 3.99
CA VAL A 593 -28.41 -20.41 2.64
C VAL A 593 -29.48 -19.30 2.61
N VAL A 594 -29.10 -18.11 2.18
CA VAL A 594 -29.95 -16.91 2.15
C VAL A 594 -29.97 -16.28 0.76
N ASP A 595 -31.09 -15.65 0.40
CA ASP A 595 -31.25 -15.00 -0.91
C ASP A 595 -30.82 -13.53 -0.91
N SER A 596 -30.69 -12.92 0.27
CA SER A 596 -30.38 -11.50 0.42
C SER A 596 -29.67 -11.19 1.75
N PRO A 597 -28.99 -10.04 1.86
CA PRO A 597 -28.42 -9.59 3.13
C PRO A 597 -29.45 -9.42 4.25
N VAL A 598 -30.70 -9.08 3.93
CA VAL A 598 -31.80 -9.02 4.92
C VAL A 598 -32.09 -10.41 5.48
N GLY A 599 -32.12 -11.42 4.61
CA GLY A 599 -32.18 -12.83 5.02
C GLY A 599 -31.07 -13.20 6.00
N GLY A 600 -29.83 -12.84 5.66
CA GLY A 600 -28.67 -13.05 6.54
C GLY A 600 -28.80 -12.33 7.89
N ALA A 601 -29.32 -11.11 7.90
CA ALA A 601 -29.54 -10.34 9.13
C ALA A 601 -30.60 -10.96 10.05
N MET A 602 -31.67 -11.53 9.48
CA MET A 602 -32.68 -12.24 10.27
C MET A 602 -32.09 -13.49 10.94
N GLU A 603 -31.26 -14.24 10.24
CA GLU A 603 -30.58 -15.43 10.77
C GLU A 603 -29.55 -15.04 11.84
N ALA A 604 -28.78 -13.98 11.62
CA ALA A 604 -27.87 -13.43 12.63
C ALA A 604 -28.61 -12.95 13.89
N TYR A 605 -29.75 -12.28 13.73
CA TYR A 605 -30.60 -11.86 14.85
C TYR A 605 -31.18 -13.06 15.61
N ALA A 606 -31.71 -14.06 14.89
CA ALA A 606 -32.24 -15.29 15.50
C ALA A 606 -31.17 -16.08 16.26
N ALA A 607 -29.91 -16.03 15.79
CA ALA A 607 -28.76 -16.62 16.47
C ALA A 607 -28.22 -15.78 17.64
N GLY A 608 -28.79 -14.59 17.90
CA GLY A 608 -28.33 -13.68 18.95
C GLY A 608 -27.01 -12.96 18.61
N LEU A 609 -26.57 -13.01 17.35
CA LEU A 609 -25.33 -12.42 16.86
C LEU A 609 -25.51 -10.98 16.34
N ALA A 610 -26.75 -10.55 16.11
CA ALA A 610 -27.08 -9.17 15.77
C ALA A 610 -28.18 -8.66 16.70
N SER A 611 -28.15 -7.36 17.04
CA SER A 611 -29.22 -6.73 17.80
C SER A 611 -30.44 -6.43 16.94
N ALA A 612 -31.58 -6.18 17.57
CA ALA A 612 -32.79 -5.74 16.87
C ALA A 612 -32.57 -4.39 16.13
N ALA A 613 -31.80 -3.48 16.74
CA ALA A 613 -31.39 -2.22 16.11
C ALA A 613 -30.48 -2.46 14.89
N GLY A 614 -29.61 -3.46 14.96
CA GLY A 614 -28.80 -3.93 13.84
C GLY A 614 -29.67 -4.42 12.67
N LEU A 615 -30.61 -5.32 12.93
CA LEU A 615 -31.56 -5.82 11.92
C LEU A 615 -32.37 -4.67 11.28
N ALA A 616 -32.88 -3.73 12.09
CA ALA A 616 -33.62 -2.56 11.59
C ALA A 616 -32.73 -1.67 10.69
N SER A 617 -31.45 -1.54 11.02
CA SER A 617 -30.48 -0.79 10.21
C SER A 617 -30.22 -1.46 8.86
N VAL A 618 -30.18 -2.80 8.81
CA VAL A 618 -30.07 -3.56 7.55
C VAL A 618 -31.30 -3.35 6.68
N VAL A 619 -32.50 -3.52 7.24
CA VAL A 619 -33.78 -3.30 6.53
C VAL A 619 -33.82 -1.91 5.90
N ALA A 620 -33.54 -0.87 6.69
CA ALA A 620 -33.56 0.51 6.20
C ALA A 620 -32.46 0.80 5.17
N ALA A 621 -31.30 0.14 5.26
CA ALA A 621 -30.24 0.26 4.26
C ALA A 621 -30.63 -0.40 2.94
N THR A 622 -31.16 -1.63 2.99
CA THR A 622 -31.63 -2.36 1.82
C THR A 622 -32.67 -1.56 1.03
N GLU A 623 -33.67 -0.95 1.69
CA GLU A 623 -34.68 -0.11 1.02
C GLU A 623 -34.05 1.07 0.27
N ARG A 624 -33.07 1.75 0.88
CA ARG A 624 -32.36 2.88 0.25
C ARG A 624 -31.48 2.42 -0.91
N ASP A 625 -30.82 1.28 -0.75
CA ASP A 625 -29.85 0.77 -1.70
C ASP A 625 -30.54 0.24 -2.96
N VAL A 626 -31.64 -0.52 -2.81
CA VAL A 626 -32.47 -1.01 -3.95
C VAL A 626 -32.95 0.16 -4.81
N ALA A 627 -33.42 1.24 -4.17
CA ALA A 627 -33.92 2.42 -4.88
C ALA A 627 -32.85 3.17 -5.71
N ARG A 628 -31.56 2.87 -5.51
CA ARG A 628 -30.43 3.49 -6.22
C ARG A 628 -29.85 2.63 -7.34
N ILE A 629 -30.31 1.39 -7.48
CA ILE A 629 -29.78 0.48 -8.50
C ILE A 629 -30.20 0.96 -9.89
N ALA A 630 -29.23 1.07 -10.78
CA ALA A 630 -29.47 1.26 -12.21
C ALA A 630 -29.54 -0.13 -12.87
N TRP A 631 -30.76 -0.63 -13.08
CA TRP A 631 -31.00 -1.99 -13.60
C TRP A 631 -30.66 -2.14 -15.08
N ASP A 632 -30.22 -3.35 -15.47
CA ASP A 632 -29.92 -3.66 -16.88
C ASP A 632 -31.20 -3.87 -17.70
N SER A 633 -32.29 -4.35 -17.05
CA SER A 633 -33.61 -4.49 -17.67
C SER A 633 -34.77 -4.39 -16.67
N PRO A 634 -35.99 -4.03 -17.13
CA PRO A 634 -37.19 -4.03 -16.29
C PRO A 634 -37.56 -5.41 -15.73
N GLU A 635 -37.25 -6.49 -16.47
CA GLU A 635 -37.48 -7.86 -16.02
C GLU A 635 -36.57 -8.22 -14.84
N GLN A 636 -35.29 -7.81 -14.92
CA GLN A 636 -34.31 -7.98 -13.85
C GLN A 636 -34.75 -7.19 -12.60
N GLU A 637 -35.10 -5.92 -12.77
CA GLU A 637 -35.62 -5.07 -11.69
C GLU A 637 -36.83 -5.71 -10.99
N LYS A 638 -37.81 -6.16 -11.77
CA LYS A 638 -39.05 -6.75 -11.22
C LYS A 638 -38.78 -8.04 -10.45
N ALA A 639 -37.98 -8.94 -11.01
CA ALA A 639 -37.70 -10.24 -10.38
C ALA A 639 -36.90 -10.07 -9.08
N THR A 640 -35.84 -9.25 -9.11
CA THR A 640 -34.96 -9.06 -7.97
C THR A 640 -35.62 -8.25 -6.85
N THR A 641 -36.40 -7.21 -7.20
CA THR A 641 -37.13 -6.42 -6.21
C THR A 641 -38.20 -7.26 -5.52
N ALA A 642 -38.89 -8.17 -6.23
CA ALA A 642 -39.87 -9.06 -5.60
C ALA A 642 -39.23 -10.02 -4.57
N LEU A 643 -38.03 -10.51 -4.85
CA LEU A 643 -37.26 -11.35 -3.92
C LEU A 643 -36.84 -10.55 -2.68
N VAL A 644 -36.31 -9.34 -2.85
CA VAL A 644 -35.90 -8.49 -1.72
C VAL A 644 -37.12 -8.05 -0.88
N GLU A 645 -38.24 -7.70 -1.51
CA GLU A 645 -39.45 -7.26 -0.78
C GLU A 645 -40.07 -8.40 0.03
N ARG A 646 -39.98 -9.66 -0.44
CA ARG A 646 -40.37 -10.84 0.35
C ARG A 646 -39.58 -10.90 1.67
N ASP A 647 -38.27 -10.71 1.61
CA ASP A 647 -37.40 -10.77 2.78
C ASP A 647 -37.61 -9.56 3.71
N LEU A 648 -37.80 -8.37 3.15
CA LEU A 648 -38.17 -7.16 3.92
C LEU A 648 -39.51 -7.33 4.65
N ALA A 649 -40.53 -7.88 3.98
CA ALA A 649 -41.83 -8.14 4.60
C ALA A 649 -41.72 -9.16 5.76
N THR A 650 -40.89 -10.18 5.59
CA THR A 650 -40.61 -11.17 6.63
C THR A 650 -39.89 -10.54 7.82
N ALA A 651 -38.86 -9.73 7.57
CA ALA A 651 -38.12 -9.03 8.62
C ALA A 651 -39.01 -8.05 9.42
N ARG A 652 -39.90 -7.32 8.75
CA ARG A 652 -40.89 -6.42 9.40
C ARG A 652 -41.89 -7.17 10.27
N THR A 653 -42.21 -8.42 9.92
CA THR A 653 -43.12 -9.26 10.70
C THR A 653 -42.41 -9.84 11.93
N ALA A 654 -41.13 -10.20 11.78
CA ALA A 654 -40.27 -10.64 12.88
C ALA A 654 -39.95 -9.51 13.88
N TYR A 655 -40.08 -8.24 13.46
CA TYR A 655 -39.82 -7.05 14.25
C TYR A 655 -40.91 -5.95 14.06
N PRO A 656 -41.98 -5.94 14.86
CA PRO A 656 -42.97 -4.86 14.79
C PRO A 656 -42.34 -3.56 15.29
N ALA A 657 -42.35 -2.51 14.45
CA ALA A 657 -41.76 -1.22 14.76
C ALA A 657 -42.28 -0.65 16.10
N GLY A 658 -41.45 -0.66 17.15
CA GLY A 658 -41.77 -0.05 18.44
C GLY A 658 -41.19 -0.68 19.72
N SER A 659 -40.25 -1.63 19.65
CA SER A 659 -39.57 -2.19 20.84
C SER A 659 -38.22 -1.55 21.11
#